data_AF-A0A367ZK09-F1
#
_entry.id   AF-A0A367ZK09-F1
#
_cell.length_a   1.000
_cell.length_b   1.000
_cell.length_c   1.000
_cell.angle_alpha   90.00
_cell.angle_beta   90.00
_cell.angle_gamma   90.00
#
_symmetry.space_group_name_H-M   'P 1'
#
loop_
_entity.id
_entity.type
_entity.pdbx_description
1 polymer ?
#
loop_
_entity_poly.entity_id
_entity_poly.type
_entity_poly.pdbx_seq_one_letter_code
_entity_poly.pdbx_strand_id
1 'polypeptide(L)'
;MRPGRRPLRAPRVPVVWLLLLFWGSLLAGVARAGPEQDFVKRGRDYYGLFQYEKAKEQFEKAIQLDSSCAEAHFHLGLCLRKLNQIDAALRSLERALELDPEDLDCQKAVASIYIQMAKDQKTAGNRDKTVQFLRKACHAYPQNSHNWVSLFELYQQEGKWSEITKCAALLKKANREALDVGEDKNLQTALVMVANAYKEQQDHARAREFLNLAGMIRHPNDTLLRLKQELAAHSKDVANSYLEEGRALYEKKQYKAALDALLKAQGADSSNQEVNDLLEKIRHEATLADFTQAADEAEKAGNFDAALEHLNRAQAFDPNNVQVQERIASITDFLEKRERAAARRKAEELAKRQAQADKKARLDVFLNAARDNEKKLAFDAALINYQQALALDKANPEILAAIQRTEKAAAEQKARMERFGERFNQAAELVKQDQHDQAYALLKELADDPLNPQARLLPLLIDTCLKLGKFDEAGELTRRLAEVQPESDAVTYYRGAVAFYQGDFAAAREPLYKVYERDRSFRPELSGMIWQLWFDKYKWGLILAGFFLSLQLGKWGYDLFQRLRKAHAEAAVERALASGQYEKLIPLLEQKLSDTGFLENRKQLTIALAEAYLRQGRFQEAAQRANEVVQKDARNPQALRILGEAYFQLGETNPDAIEKIHNLFKLDESRRDLLAFLATHFRSIQADHKLAMEVLQKQIALSPDDQETVFYLADLFLKRQNFQAAHVRVFERATKFDPERPEYLHGLIQCLRQANRSEEANRLLEKGQEKWPGSDLFTRRSEAPSHGSRLAARRAPVSLGGAAPESDLPPLPDQAGLPPLPPDEAPLPPPPPLVDNPLASLPSLTDPEPTSQPAPPEPTEAFELPPLPPLTPPAPPAAGGVPYPSCGASNHPREYYCGTCGKPLR
;
A
#
# COMPACT_ATOMS: atom_id res chain seq x y z
N MET A 1 -50.03 26.70 24.23
CA MET A 1 -50.91 27.04 23.09
C MET A 1 -50.21 26.63 21.79
N ARG A 2 -50.73 25.60 21.10
CA ARG A 2 -50.52 25.29 19.66
C ARG A 2 -51.41 26.25 18.83
N PRO A 3 -51.30 26.41 17.47
CA PRO A 3 -50.86 25.46 16.43
C PRO A 3 -49.93 26.11 15.36
N GLY A 4 -49.50 25.54 14.23
CA GLY A 4 -49.71 24.30 13.50
C GLY A 4 -49.32 24.49 12.02
N ARG A 5 -48.66 23.47 11.43
CA ARG A 5 -48.19 23.37 10.04
C ARG A 5 -49.31 23.53 8.98
N ARG A 6 -48.99 23.97 7.74
CA ARG A 6 -49.32 23.33 6.42
C ARG A 6 -48.96 24.21 5.18
N PRO A 7 -48.91 23.63 3.94
CA PRO A 7 -47.93 23.97 2.88
C PRO A 7 -48.45 24.82 1.71
N LEU A 8 -47.50 25.19 0.83
CA LEU A 8 -47.61 25.92 -0.44
C LEU A 8 -48.69 25.37 -1.39
N ARG A 9 -49.54 26.27 -1.92
CA ARG A 9 -50.43 26.04 -3.08
C ARG A 9 -49.83 26.72 -4.31
N ALA A 10 -49.67 25.96 -5.39
CA ALA A 10 -49.38 26.46 -6.74
C ALA A 10 -50.60 27.23 -7.32
N PRO A 11 -50.38 28.23 -8.20
CA PRO A 11 -51.46 28.98 -8.82
C PRO A 11 -52.10 28.16 -9.96
N ARG A 12 -53.44 28.12 -9.98
CA ARG A 12 -54.23 27.57 -11.08
C ARG A 12 -54.23 28.55 -12.25
N VAL A 13 -53.62 28.17 -13.36
CA VAL A 13 -53.84 28.80 -14.67
C VAL A 13 -55.26 28.43 -15.14
N PRO A 14 -56.13 29.37 -15.53
CA PRO A 14 -57.49 29.05 -15.90
C PRO A 14 -57.53 28.31 -17.24
N VAL A 15 -58.25 27.18 -17.25
CA VAL A 15 -58.52 26.25 -18.36
C VAL A 15 -58.97 26.95 -19.66
N VAL A 16 -59.44 28.20 -19.56
CA VAL A 16 -59.79 29.08 -20.70
C VAL A 16 -58.60 29.38 -21.61
N TRP A 17 -57.38 29.53 -21.08
CA TRP A 17 -56.19 29.81 -21.90
C TRP A 17 -55.68 28.58 -22.64
N LEU A 18 -55.82 27.38 -22.06
CA LEU A 18 -55.50 26.13 -22.74
C LEU A 18 -56.53 25.80 -23.83
N LEU A 19 -57.81 26.13 -23.63
CA LEU A 19 -58.82 26.01 -24.68
C LEU A 19 -58.61 27.04 -25.81
N LEU A 20 -58.15 28.26 -25.52
CA LEU A 20 -57.78 29.24 -26.56
C LEU A 20 -56.53 28.84 -27.34
N LEU A 21 -55.54 28.20 -26.69
CA LEU A 21 -54.38 27.64 -27.38
C LEU A 21 -54.74 26.39 -28.20
N PHE A 22 -55.68 25.56 -27.72
CA PHE A 22 -56.15 24.37 -28.43
C PHE A 22 -57.03 24.71 -29.65
N TRP A 23 -57.84 25.78 -29.56
CA TRP A 23 -58.55 26.35 -30.71
C TRP A 23 -57.63 27.16 -31.63
N GLY A 24 -56.59 27.80 -31.09
CA GLY A 24 -55.52 28.44 -31.86
C GLY A 24 -54.71 27.45 -32.69
N SER A 25 -54.46 26.23 -32.19
CA SER A 25 -53.78 25.16 -32.94
C SER A 25 -54.69 24.47 -33.96
N LEU A 26 -56.02 24.50 -33.80
CA LEU A 26 -56.97 23.99 -34.79
C LEU A 26 -57.25 25.00 -35.93
N LEU A 27 -57.00 26.29 -35.72
CA LEU A 27 -56.99 27.32 -36.76
C LEU A 27 -55.67 27.40 -37.54
N ALA A 28 -54.59 26.81 -37.03
CA ALA A 28 -53.33 26.66 -37.77
C ALA A 28 -53.36 25.49 -38.80
N GLY A 29 -54.41 24.67 -38.78
CA GLY A 29 -54.56 23.50 -39.66
C GLY A 29 -55.40 23.71 -40.93
N VAL A 30 -55.95 24.90 -41.15
CA VAL A 30 -56.61 25.26 -42.42
C VAL A 30 -56.23 26.68 -42.79
N ALA A 31 -55.05 26.83 -43.40
CA ALA A 31 -54.77 28.01 -44.22
C ALA A 31 -55.82 28.04 -45.34
N ARG A 32 -56.87 28.84 -45.16
CA ARG A 32 -57.71 29.28 -46.28
C ARG A 32 -56.76 29.93 -47.28
N ALA A 33 -56.66 29.36 -48.48
CA ALA A 33 -55.99 29.99 -49.61
C ALA A 33 -56.41 31.47 -49.64
N GLY A 34 -55.46 32.39 -49.47
CA GLY A 34 -55.76 33.80 -49.61
C GLY A 34 -56.13 34.11 -51.07
N PRO A 35 -56.78 35.26 -51.33
CA PRO A 35 -57.19 35.66 -52.68
C PRO A 35 -56.01 35.71 -53.68
N GLU A 36 -54.78 35.91 -53.21
CA GLU A 36 -53.55 35.88 -54.00
C GLU A 36 -53.29 34.50 -54.65
N GLN A 37 -53.56 33.40 -53.95
CA GLN A 37 -53.30 32.05 -54.46
C GLN A 37 -54.21 31.69 -55.64
N ASP A 38 -55.42 32.25 -55.68
CA ASP A 38 -56.33 32.07 -56.82
C ASP A 38 -55.79 32.78 -58.07
N PHE A 39 -55.16 33.95 -57.91
CA PHE A 39 -54.47 34.64 -59.02
C PHE A 39 -53.21 33.88 -59.46
N VAL A 40 -52.43 33.32 -58.55
CA VAL A 40 -51.28 32.45 -58.87
C VAL A 40 -51.70 31.23 -59.68
N LYS A 41 -52.76 30.53 -59.25
CA LYS A 41 -53.31 29.35 -59.96
C LYS A 41 -53.76 29.69 -61.37
N ARG A 42 -54.56 30.75 -61.53
CA ARG A 42 -54.99 31.22 -62.87
C ARG A 42 -53.81 31.65 -63.73
N GLY A 43 -52.81 32.31 -63.14
CA GLY A 43 -51.57 32.66 -63.81
C GLY A 43 -50.84 31.44 -64.34
N ARG A 44 -50.74 30.36 -63.54
CA ARG A 44 -50.14 29.08 -63.95
C ARG A 44 -50.93 28.41 -65.07
N ASP A 45 -52.26 28.42 -64.98
CA ASP A 45 -53.12 27.88 -66.04
C ASP A 45 -52.93 28.63 -67.36
N TYR A 46 -52.93 29.97 -67.33
CA TYR A 46 -52.65 30.78 -68.53
C TYR A 46 -51.24 30.58 -69.06
N TYR A 47 -50.25 30.40 -68.19
CA TYR A 47 -48.88 30.09 -68.57
C TYR A 47 -48.78 28.74 -69.28
N GLY A 48 -49.45 27.71 -68.76
CA GLY A 48 -49.56 26.38 -69.38
C GLY A 48 -50.28 26.40 -70.73
N LEU A 49 -51.21 27.33 -70.92
CA LEU A 49 -51.91 27.59 -72.18
C LEU A 49 -51.12 28.51 -73.14
N PHE A 50 -49.85 28.82 -72.87
CA PHE A 50 -48.99 29.70 -73.66
C PHE A 50 -49.51 31.16 -73.78
N GLN A 51 -50.47 31.57 -72.96
CA GLN A 51 -51.05 32.93 -72.94
C GLN A 51 -50.26 33.82 -71.98
N TYR A 52 -49.00 34.10 -72.33
CA TYR A 52 -48.04 34.74 -71.42
C TYR A 52 -48.40 36.15 -70.97
N GLU A 53 -49.09 36.95 -71.79
CA GLU A 53 -49.53 38.30 -71.40
C GLU A 53 -50.64 38.25 -70.34
N LYS A 54 -51.60 37.33 -70.47
CA LYS A 54 -52.65 37.14 -69.47
C LYS A 54 -52.09 36.54 -68.18
N ALA A 55 -51.17 35.59 -68.30
CA ALA A 55 -50.46 35.02 -67.17
C ALA A 55 -49.71 36.10 -66.38
N LYS A 56 -48.95 36.96 -67.07
CA LYS A 56 -48.26 38.13 -66.50
C LYS A 56 -49.23 38.99 -65.69
N GLU A 57 -50.39 39.35 -66.23
CA GLU A 57 -51.38 40.19 -65.55
C GLU A 57 -51.90 39.53 -64.25
N GLN A 58 -52.15 38.21 -64.27
CA GLN A 58 -52.58 37.50 -63.07
C GLN A 58 -51.47 37.43 -62.01
N PHE A 59 -50.20 37.22 -62.41
CA PHE A 59 -49.09 37.22 -61.47
C PHE A 59 -48.80 38.62 -60.89
N GLU A 60 -48.93 39.68 -61.68
CA GLU A 60 -48.83 41.06 -61.17
C GLU A 60 -49.92 41.37 -60.14
N LYS A 61 -51.15 40.90 -60.38
CA LYS A 61 -52.25 40.98 -59.39
C LYS A 61 -51.96 40.18 -58.13
N ALA A 62 -51.38 38.98 -58.26
CA ALA A 62 -50.94 38.19 -57.11
C ALA A 62 -49.87 38.94 -56.29
N ILE A 63 -48.88 39.57 -56.95
CA ILE A 63 -47.82 40.36 -56.29
C ILE A 63 -48.37 41.64 -55.64
N GLN A 64 -49.40 42.26 -56.20
CA GLN A 64 -50.06 43.43 -55.59
C GLN A 64 -50.78 43.06 -54.28
N LEU A 65 -51.33 41.85 -54.21
CA LEU A 65 -52.00 41.33 -53.01
C LEU A 65 -50.98 40.80 -51.98
N ASP A 66 -49.95 40.13 -52.46
CA ASP A 66 -48.82 39.67 -51.64
C ASP A 66 -47.49 39.90 -52.36
N SER A 67 -46.81 40.98 -51.98
CA SER A 67 -45.50 41.35 -52.54
C SER A 67 -44.38 40.37 -52.18
N SER A 68 -44.61 39.48 -51.20
CA SER A 68 -43.67 38.45 -50.73
C SER A 68 -43.89 37.07 -51.36
N CYS A 69 -44.86 36.93 -52.27
CA CYS A 69 -45.12 35.67 -52.96
C CYS A 69 -43.99 35.31 -53.96
N ALA A 70 -43.04 34.48 -53.53
CA ALA A 70 -41.91 34.04 -54.36
C ALA A 70 -42.37 33.32 -55.64
N GLU A 71 -43.39 32.46 -55.56
CA GLU A 71 -43.96 31.73 -56.72
C GLU A 71 -44.53 32.67 -57.79
N ALA A 72 -45.20 33.76 -57.38
CA ALA A 72 -45.74 34.75 -58.31
C ALA A 72 -44.62 35.53 -59.02
N HIS A 73 -43.58 35.95 -58.28
CA HIS A 73 -42.40 36.60 -58.87
C HIS A 73 -41.63 35.67 -59.82
N PHE A 74 -41.50 34.38 -59.46
CA PHE A 74 -40.84 33.37 -60.28
C PHE A 74 -41.57 33.19 -61.62
N HIS A 75 -42.87 32.91 -61.59
CA HIS A 75 -43.64 32.69 -62.81
C HIS A 75 -43.84 33.97 -63.64
N LEU A 76 -43.93 35.15 -63.01
CA LEU A 76 -43.86 36.44 -63.70
C LEU A 76 -42.56 36.56 -64.49
N GLY A 77 -41.43 36.25 -63.85
CA GLY A 77 -40.12 36.21 -64.48
C GLY A 77 -40.05 35.28 -65.69
N LEU A 78 -40.62 34.08 -65.59
CA LEU A 78 -40.73 33.14 -66.72
C LEU A 78 -41.61 33.69 -67.85
N CYS A 79 -42.75 34.30 -67.54
CA CYS A 79 -43.63 34.94 -68.53
C CYS A 79 -42.89 36.06 -69.27
N LEU A 80 -42.23 36.96 -68.55
CA LEU A 80 -41.47 38.07 -69.11
C LEU A 80 -40.33 37.58 -69.99
N ARG A 81 -39.66 36.49 -69.61
CA ARG A 81 -38.63 35.85 -70.44
C ARG A 81 -39.22 35.31 -71.74
N LYS A 82 -40.40 34.66 -71.71
CA LYS A 82 -41.09 34.18 -72.92
C LYS A 82 -41.57 35.31 -73.81
N LEU A 83 -41.85 36.48 -73.24
CA LEU A 83 -42.17 37.73 -73.94
C LEU A 83 -40.93 38.52 -74.39
N ASN A 84 -39.73 37.94 -74.29
CA ASN A 84 -38.45 38.54 -74.67
C ASN A 84 -38.08 39.83 -73.89
N GLN A 85 -38.64 40.03 -72.70
CA GLN A 85 -38.34 41.16 -71.80
C GLN A 85 -37.30 40.74 -70.76
N ILE A 86 -36.06 40.50 -71.22
CA ILE A 86 -35.01 39.83 -70.42
C ILE A 86 -34.64 40.61 -69.15
N ASP A 87 -34.47 41.94 -69.22
CA ASP A 87 -34.10 42.74 -68.03
C ASP A 87 -35.20 42.76 -66.96
N ALA A 88 -36.48 42.79 -67.40
CA ALA A 88 -37.62 42.74 -66.49
C ALA A 88 -37.80 41.33 -65.90
N ALA A 89 -37.52 40.30 -66.70
CA ALA A 89 -37.51 38.91 -66.26
C ALA A 89 -36.45 38.69 -65.18
N LEU A 90 -35.21 39.17 -65.37
CA LEU A 90 -34.16 39.06 -64.35
C LEU A 90 -34.55 39.74 -63.05
N ARG A 91 -35.06 40.97 -63.07
CA ARG A 91 -35.49 41.66 -61.84
C ARG A 91 -36.56 40.87 -61.06
N SER A 92 -37.51 40.27 -61.78
CA SER A 92 -38.58 39.49 -61.17
C SER A 92 -38.06 38.16 -60.61
N LEU A 93 -37.17 37.48 -61.34
CA LEU A 93 -36.55 36.23 -60.89
C LEU A 93 -35.54 36.45 -59.76
N GLU A 94 -34.76 37.54 -59.77
CA GLU A 94 -33.87 37.91 -58.67
C GLU A 94 -34.67 38.22 -57.41
N ARG A 95 -35.82 38.90 -57.55
CA ARG A 95 -36.72 39.11 -56.42
C ARG A 95 -37.31 37.81 -55.90
N ALA A 96 -37.66 36.87 -56.78
CA ALA A 96 -38.10 35.54 -56.39
C ALA A 96 -36.99 34.78 -55.62
N LEU A 97 -35.74 34.86 -56.08
CA LEU A 97 -34.59 34.23 -55.43
C LEU A 97 -34.21 34.90 -54.10
N GLU A 98 -34.42 36.21 -53.93
CA GLU A 98 -34.27 36.89 -52.64
C GLU A 98 -35.31 36.43 -51.62
N LEU A 99 -36.54 36.13 -52.09
CA LEU A 99 -37.65 35.70 -51.25
C LEU A 99 -37.56 34.21 -50.90
N ASP A 100 -37.13 33.38 -51.84
CA ASP A 100 -36.82 31.96 -51.63
C ASP A 100 -35.45 31.60 -52.26
N PRO A 101 -34.36 31.70 -51.49
CA PRO A 101 -33.01 31.39 -51.96
C PRO A 101 -32.77 29.92 -52.30
N GLU A 102 -33.60 28.98 -51.82
CA GLU A 102 -33.41 27.54 -51.99
C GLU A 102 -34.22 26.96 -53.17
N ASP A 103 -35.05 27.78 -53.84
CA ASP A 103 -35.80 27.36 -55.03
C ASP A 103 -34.84 27.07 -56.20
N LEU A 104 -34.61 25.77 -56.42
CA LEU A 104 -33.72 25.25 -57.44
C LEU A 104 -34.15 25.63 -58.87
N ASP A 105 -35.44 25.73 -59.14
CA ASP A 105 -35.95 26.07 -60.46
C ASP A 105 -35.80 27.57 -60.74
N CYS A 106 -35.97 28.41 -59.71
CA CYS A 106 -35.64 29.84 -59.76
C CYS A 106 -34.14 30.06 -59.98
N GLN A 107 -33.27 29.39 -59.21
CA GLN A 107 -31.82 29.41 -59.37
C GLN A 107 -31.40 29.06 -60.80
N LYS A 108 -31.92 27.94 -61.34
CA LYS A 108 -31.68 27.49 -62.72
C LYS A 108 -32.16 28.53 -63.74
N ALA A 109 -33.33 29.13 -63.52
CA ALA A 109 -33.89 30.12 -64.43
C ALA A 109 -33.01 31.37 -64.51
N VAL A 110 -32.60 31.93 -63.36
CA VAL A 110 -31.68 33.09 -63.28
C VAL A 110 -30.33 32.76 -63.92
N ALA A 111 -29.72 31.63 -63.52
CA ALA A 111 -28.44 31.22 -64.06
C ALA A 111 -28.49 31.01 -65.58
N SER A 112 -29.57 30.43 -66.12
CA SER A 112 -29.72 30.24 -67.57
C SER A 112 -29.76 31.55 -68.36
N ILE A 113 -30.36 32.60 -67.81
CA ILE A 113 -30.36 33.93 -68.44
C ILE A 113 -28.96 34.53 -68.39
N TYR A 114 -28.28 34.46 -67.24
CA TYR A 114 -26.90 34.94 -67.12
C TYR A 114 -25.92 34.19 -68.04
N ILE A 115 -26.10 32.87 -68.24
CA ILE A 115 -25.32 32.09 -69.20
C ILE A 115 -25.60 32.57 -70.64
N GLN A 116 -26.85 32.86 -70.99
CA GLN A 116 -27.17 33.38 -72.31
C GLN A 116 -26.49 34.74 -72.55
N MET A 117 -26.59 35.66 -71.59
CA MET A 117 -25.90 36.95 -71.66
C MET A 117 -24.38 36.78 -71.75
N ALA A 118 -23.80 35.83 -71.01
CA ALA A 118 -22.38 35.52 -71.11
C ALA A 118 -21.99 35.00 -72.51
N LYS A 119 -22.81 34.12 -73.11
CA LYS A 119 -22.58 33.63 -74.47
C LYS A 119 -22.66 34.75 -75.50
N ASP A 120 -23.67 35.62 -75.40
CA ASP A 120 -23.84 36.76 -76.30
C ASP A 120 -22.63 37.72 -76.21
N GLN A 121 -22.18 38.05 -74.99
CA GLN A 121 -20.99 38.88 -74.79
C GLN A 121 -19.70 38.18 -75.25
N LYS A 122 -19.60 36.86 -75.10
CA LYS A 122 -18.47 36.07 -75.61
C LYS A 122 -18.41 36.15 -77.14
N THR A 123 -19.55 36.04 -77.82
CA THR A 123 -19.62 36.20 -79.29
C THR A 123 -19.32 37.63 -79.74
N ALA A 124 -19.66 38.63 -78.92
CA ALA A 124 -19.31 40.03 -79.16
C ALA A 124 -17.84 40.37 -78.82
N GLY A 125 -17.03 39.39 -78.38
CA GLY A 125 -15.63 39.59 -77.99
C GLY A 125 -15.43 40.34 -76.67
N ASN A 126 -16.50 40.60 -75.91
CA ASN A 126 -16.41 41.30 -74.62
C ASN A 126 -16.14 40.32 -73.48
N ARG A 127 -14.85 40.06 -73.24
CA ARG A 127 -14.38 39.07 -72.27
C ARG A 127 -14.70 39.44 -70.81
N ASP A 128 -14.55 40.70 -70.41
CA ASP A 128 -14.82 41.14 -69.03
C ASP A 128 -16.29 40.97 -68.64
N LYS A 129 -17.21 41.36 -69.54
CA LYS A 129 -18.65 41.14 -69.32
C LYS A 129 -19.00 39.66 -69.33
N THR A 130 -18.33 38.86 -70.16
CA THR A 130 -18.49 37.40 -70.17
C THR A 130 -18.16 36.79 -68.81
N VAL A 131 -17.01 37.15 -68.22
CA VAL A 131 -16.60 36.71 -66.88
C VAL A 131 -17.58 37.20 -65.81
N GLN A 132 -18.02 38.47 -65.89
CA GLN A 132 -18.99 39.03 -64.95
C GLN A 132 -20.31 38.23 -64.95
N PHE A 133 -20.86 37.94 -66.12
CA PHE A 133 -22.11 37.18 -66.24
C PHE A 133 -21.95 35.71 -65.86
N LEU A 134 -20.83 35.06 -66.22
CA LEU A 134 -20.54 33.70 -65.76
C LEU A 134 -20.40 33.64 -64.23
N ARG A 135 -19.73 34.61 -63.61
CA ARG A 135 -19.65 34.70 -62.15
C ARG A 135 -21.04 34.79 -61.53
N LYS A 136 -21.91 35.67 -62.06
CA LYS A 136 -23.30 35.77 -61.60
C LYS A 136 -24.07 34.46 -61.79
N ALA A 137 -23.89 33.76 -62.91
CA ALA A 137 -24.51 32.46 -63.15
C ALA A 137 -24.06 31.40 -62.14
N CYS A 138 -22.76 31.34 -61.81
CA CYS A 138 -22.22 30.42 -60.80
C CYS A 138 -22.70 30.74 -59.38
N HIS A 139 -22.96 32.00 -59.05
CA HIS A 139 -23.53 32.37 -57.73
C HIS A 139 -25.04 32.09 -57.69
N ALA A 140 -25.76 32.27 -58.79
CA ALA A 140 -27.18 32.03 -58.89
C ALA A 140 -27.53 30.53 -58.88
N TYR A 141 -26.74 29.67 -59.52
CA TYR A 141 -26.91 28.22 -59.46
C TYR A 141 -25.56 27.51 -59.27
N PRO A 142 -25.04 27.48 -58.02
CA PRO A 142 -23.72 26.95 -57.72
C PRO A 142 -23.57 25.43 -57.91
N GLN A 143 -24.67 24.69 -58.01
CA GLN A 143 -24.67 23.24 -58.26
C GLN A 143 -24.35 22.89 -59.73
N ASN A 144 -24.34 23.88 -60.64
CA ASN A 144 -23.97 23.64 -62.04
C ASN A 144 -22.45 23.67 -62.22
N SER A 145 -21.84 22.50 -62.12
CA SER A 145 -20.41 22.27 -62.32
C SER A 145 -19.86 22.74 -63.68
N HIS A 146 -20.65 22.67 -64.75
CA HIS A 146 -20.22 23.11 -66.08
C HIS A 146 -19.95 24.62 -66.16
N ASN A 147 -20.74 25.43 -65.44
CA ASN A 147 -20.55 26.88 -65.38
C ASN A 147 -19.24 27.24 -64.68
N TRP A 148 -18.90 26.50 -63.61
CA TRP A 148 -17.64 26.69 -62.89
C TRP A 148 -16.42 26.40 -63.75
N VAL A 149 -16.45 25.31 -64.52
CA VAL A 149 -15.38 24.99 -65.48
C VAL A 149 -15.21 26.14 -66.49
N SER A 150 -16.30 26.59 -67.10
CA SER A 150 -16.27 27.70 -68.09
C SER A 150 -15.71 29.00 -67.50
N LEU A 151 -16.01 29.31 -66.24
CA LEU A 151 -15.49 30.48 -65.55
C LEU A 151 -14.00 30.32 -65.20
N PHE A 152 -13.61 29.17 -64.65
CA PHE A 152 -12.24 28.90 -64.25
C PHE A 152 -11.28 28.80 -65.44
N GLU A 153 -11.74 28.33 -66.60
CA GLU A 153 -10.94 28.33 -67.83
C GLU A 153 -10.53 29.75 -68.23
N LEU A 154 -11.46 30.71 -68.12
CA LEU A 154 -11.18 32.12 -68.41
C LEU A 154 -10.23 32.74 -67.38
N TYR A 155 -10.41 32.44 -66.09
CA TYR A 155 -9.48 32.91 -65.04
C TYR A 155 -8.09 32.29 -65.16
N GLN A 156 -7.99 31.02 -65.52
CA GLN A 156 -6.72 30.33 -65.72
C GLN A 156 -5.94 30.92 -66.89
N GLN A 157 -6.60 31.22 -68.02
CA GLN A 157 -5.97 31.89 -69.16
C GLN A 157 -5.46 33.30 -68.83
N GLU A 158 -6.06 33.96 -67.84
CA GLU A 158 -5.65 35.30 -67.36
C GLU A 158 -4.66 35.25 -66.19
N GLY A 159 -4.29 34.05 -65.72
CA GLY A 159 -3.43 33.89 -64.53
C GLY A 159 -4.08 34.38 -63.22
N LYS A 160 -5.41 34.54 -63.17
CA LYS A 160 -6.16 35.03 -62.01
C LYS A 160 -6.44 33.90 -60.99
N TRP A 161 -5.39 33.32 -60.45
CA TRP A 161 -5.48 32.20 -59.49
C TRP A 161 -6.24 32.55 -58.21
N SER A 162 -6.10 33.79 -57.73
CA SER A 162 -6.77 34.27 -56.51
C SER A 162 -8.29 34.24 -56.64
N GLU A 163 -8.84 34.60 -57.80
CA GLU A 163 -10.29 34.59 -58.05
C GLU A 163 -10.88 33.17 -58.08
N ILE A 164 -10.11 32.19 -58.59
CA ILE A 164 -10.49 30.77 -58.54
C ILE A 164 -10.58 30.32 -57.07
N THR A 165 -9.56 30.64 -56.25
CA THR A 165 -9.54 30.24 -54.83
C THR A 165 -10.62 30.91 -53.99
N LYS A 166 -11.05 32.14 -54.32
CA LYS A 166 -12.20 32.80 -53.65
C LYS A 166 -13.51 32.05 -53.86
N CYS A 167 -13.67 31.42 -55.02
CA CYS A 167 -14.87 30.66 -55.37
C CYS A 167 -14.87 29.22 -54.83
N ALA A 168 -13.72 28.71 -54.41
CA ALA A 168 -13.51 27.32 -54.00
C ALA A 168 -14.45 26.86 -52.86
N ALA A 169 -14.64 27.72 -51.85
CA ALA A 169 -15.52 27.41 -50.71
C ALA A 169 -17.00 27.29 -51.13
N LEU A 170 -17.46 28.15 -52.04
CA LEU A 170 -18.84 28.11 -52.55
C LEU A 170 -19.06 26.85 -53.41
N LEU A 171 -18.12 26.55 -54.32
CA LEU A 171 -18.15 25.33 -55.13
C LEU A 171 -18.26 24.07 -54.25
N LYS A 172 -17.40 23.96 -53.23
CA LYS A 172 -17.38 22.84 -52.27
C LYS A 172 -18.68 22.75 -51.47
N LYS A 173 -19.20 23.87 -50.96
CA LYS A 173 -20.41 23.88 -50.11
C LYS A 173 -21.65 23.46 -50.90
N ALA A 174 -21.81 23.98 -52.12
CA ALA A 174 -23.01 23.76 -52.90
C ALA A 174 -23.08 22.37 -53.55
N ASN A 175 -21.95 21.72 -53.80
CA ASN A 175 -21.88 20.44 -54.52
C ASN A 175 -21.59 19.24 -53.59
N ARG A 176 -21.96 19.32 -52.31
CA ARG A 176 -21.76 18.22 -51.35
C ARG A 176 -22.48 16.94 -51.79
N GLU A 177 -23.74 17.04 -52.17
CA GLU A 177 -24.52 15.89 -52.64
C GLU A 177 -23.90 15.28 -53.92
N ALA A 178 -23.43 16.11 -54.85
CA ALA A 178 -22.77 15.65 -56.07
C ALA A 178 -21.42 14.97 -55.80
N LEU A 179 -20.69 15.39 -54.75
CA LEU A 179 -19.47 14.74 -54.28
C LEU A 179 -19.75 13.34 -53.69
N ASP A 180 -20.86 13.18 -52.98
CA ASP A 180 -21.27 11.90 -52.40
C ASP A 180 -21.70 10.89 -53.48
N VAL A 181 -22.38 11.38 -54.54
CA VAL A 181 -22.76 10.55 -55.70
C VAL A 181 -21.52 10.16 -56.53
N GLY A 182 -20.56 11.07 -56.71
CA GLY A 182 -19.25 10.75 -57.27
C GLY A 182 -19.20 10.54 -58.79
N GLU A 183 -20.19 11.04 -59.55
CA GLU A 183 -20.31 10.82 -61.01
C GLU A 183 -20.15 12.10 -61.86
N ASP A 184 -20.00 13.28 -61.27
CA ASP A 184 -19.93 14.54 -62.03
C ASP A 184 -18.50 14.86 -62.52
N LYS A 185 -18.23 14.56 -63.81
CA LYS A 185 -16.96 14.87 -64.47
C LYS A 185 -16.59 16.36 -64.44
N ASN A 186 -17.54 17.26 -64.65
CA ASN A 186 -17.26 18.69 -64.69
C ASN A 186 -16.89 19.22 -63.30
N LEU A 187 -17.52 18.69 -62.25
CA LEU A 187 -17.18 19.02 -60.87
C LEU A 187 -15.76 18.57 -60.54
N GLN A 188 -15.37 17.37 -60.97
CA GLN A 188 -14.00 16.89 -60.84
C GLN A 188 -13.00 17.84 -61.52
N THR A 189 -13.28 18.24 -62.75
CA THR A 189 -12.44 19.20 -63.48
C THR A 189 -12.34 20.55 -62.75
N ALA A 190 -13.45 21.09 -62.27
CA ALA A 190 -13.46 22.36 -61.53
C ALA A 190 -12.64 22.28 -60.22
N LEU A 191 -12.75 21.18 -59.46
CA LEU A 191 -11.97 20.95 -58.24
C LEU A 191 -10.47 20.81 -58.53
N VAL A 192 -10.11 20.16 -59.64
CA VAL A 192 -8.70 20.07 -60.08
C VAL A 192 -8.14 21.44 -60.45
N MET A 193 -8.93 22.30 -61.10
CA MET A 193 -8.51 23.68 -61.41
C MET A 193 -8.31 24.52 -60.15
N VAL A 194 -9.17 24.35 -59.15
CA VAL A 194 -9.01 24.98 -57.82
C VAL A 194 -7.74 24.49 -57.13
N ALA A 195 -7.47 23.17 -57.16
CA ALA A 195 -6.25 22.62 -56.59
C ALA A 195 -4.99 23.17 -57.28
N ASN A 196 -5.02 23.29 -58.61
CA ASN A 196 -3.91 23.89 -59.35
C ASN A 196 -3.72 25.37 -58.97
N ALA A 197 -4.80 26.12 -58.79
CA ALA A 197 -4.73 27.52 -58.35
C ALA A 197 -4.11 27.68 -56.94
N TYR A 198 -4.37 26.75 -56.01
CA TYR A 198 -3.71 26.73 -54.71
C TYR A 198 -2.24 26.33 -54.81
N LYS A 199 -1.88 25.40 -55.71
CA LYS A 199 -0.50 25.02 -55.98
C LYS A 199 0.34 26.20 -56.50
N GLU A 200 -0.18 26.96 -57.46
CA GLU A 200 0.50 28.15 -58.00
C GLU A 200 0.66 29.26 -56.94
N GLN A 201 -0.19 29.27 -55.92
CA GLN A 201 -0.08 30.17 -54.75
C GLN A 201 0.81 29.60 -53.63
N GLN A 202 1.51 28.48 -53.86
CA GLN A 202 2.36 27.77 -52.88
C GLN A 202 1.58 27.24 -51.65
N ASP A 203 0.25 27.17 -51.73
CA ASP A 203 -0.60 26.57 -50.69
C ASP A 203 -0.82 25.09 -50.99
N HIS A 204 0.22 24.29 -50.76
CA HIS A 204 0.23 22.85 -51.04
C HIS A 204 -0.77 22.06 -50.19
N ALA A 205 -1.11 22.55 -48.99
CA ALA A 205 -2.07 21.90 -48.10
C ALA A 205 -3.50 21.95 -48.66
N ARG A 206 -3.97 23.15 -49.03
CA ARG A 206 -5.29 23.30 -49.66
C ARG A 206 -5.33 22.66 -51.05
N ALA A 207 -4.24 22.72 -51.81
CA ALA A 207 -4.15 21.99 -53.08
C ALA A 207 -4.42 20.49 -52.91
N ARG A 208 -3.83 19.86 -51.89
CA ARG A 208 -4.06 18.43 -51.59
C ARG A 208 -5.51 18.15 -51.17
N GLU A 209 -6.12 19.01 -50.37
CA GLU A 209 -7.52 18.89 -49.97
C GLU A 209 -8.44 18.81 -51.19
N PHE A 210 -8.30 19.73 -52.14
CA PHE A 210 -9.14 19.77 -53.33
C PHE A 210 -8.85 18.63 -54.31
N LEU A 211 -7.61 18.13 -54.41
CA LEU A 211 -7.31 16.91 -55.18
C LEU A 211 -7.89 15.63 -54.54
N ASN A 212 -7.98 15.59 -53.21
CA ASN A 212 -8.64 14.48 -52.53
C ASN A 212 -10.15 14.49 -52.82
N LEU A 213 -10.80 15.66 -52.74
CA LEU A 213 -12.20 15.83 -53.13
C LEU A 213 -12.44 15.44 -54.60
N ALA A 214 -11.58 15.88 -55.51
CA ALA A 214 -11.64 15.48 -56.92
C ALA A 214 -11.45 13.96 -57.11
N GLY A 215 -10.63 13.32 -56.25
CA GLY A 215 -10.40 11.88 -56.26
C GLY A 215 -11.59 11.04 -55.80
N MET A 216 -12.58 11.63 -55.12
CA MET A 216 -13.81 10.92 -54.75
C MET A 216 -14.70 10.65 -55.97
N ILE A 217 -14.58 11.47 -57.01
CA ILE A 217 -15.34 11.33 -58.26
C ILE A 217 -14.66 10.30 -59.16
N ARG A 218 -15.40 9.27 -59.58
CA ARG A 218 -14.87 8.10 -60.31
C ARG A 218 -14.80 8.34 -61.82
N HIS A 219 -14.13 9.40 -62.23
CA HIS A 219 -13.81 9.69 -63.64
C HIS A 219 -12.30 9.74 -63.87
N PRO A 220 -11.79 9.14 -64.97
CA PRO A 220 -10.38 9.21 -65.31
C PRO A 220 -9.98 10.65 -65.66
N ASN A 221 -8.93 11.14 -65.01
CA ASN A 221 -8.45 12.51 -65.19
C ASN A 221 -6.92 12.57 -65.01
N ASP A 222 -6.21 12.74 -66.12
CA ASP A 222 -4.73 12.74 -66.15
C ASP A 222 -4.15 13.93 -65.39
N THR A 223 -4.83 15.07 -65.40
CA THR A 223 -4.37 16.27 -64.68
C THR A 223 -4.45 16.12 -63.17
N LEU A 224 -5.48 15.41 -62.68
CA LEU A 224 -5.61 15.02 -61.27
C LEU A 224 -4.46 14.09 -60.85
N LEU A 225 -4.17 13.06 -61.66
CA LEU A 225 -3.10 12.10 -61.38
C LEU A 225 -1.73 12.80 -61.35
N ARG A 226 -1.43 13.62 -62.37
CA ARG A 226 -0.17 14.38 -62.46
C ARG A 226 0.03 15.30 -61.25
N LEU A 227 -0.99 16.09 -60.87
CA LEU A 227 -0.89 17.00 -59.73
C LEU A 227 -0.73 16.26 -58.39
N LYS A 228 -1.37 15.10 -58.23
CA LYS A 228 -1.15 14.24 -57.06
C LYS A 228 0.29 13.72 -56.99
N GLN A 229 0.87 13.33 -58.12
CA GLN A 229 2.27 12.88 -58.19
C GLN A 229 3.25 14.02 -57.89
N GLU A 230 3.04 15.21 -58.46
CA GLU A 230 3.88 16.40 -58.21
C GLU A 230 3.92 16.77 -56.72
N LEU A 231 2.76 16.83 -56.06
CA LEU A 231 2.69 17.15 -54.62
C LEU A 231 3.29 16.05 -53.75
N ALA A 232 3.14 14.77 -54.15
CA ALA A 232 3.74 13.64 -53.44
C ALA A 232 5.28 13.62 -53.58
N ALA A 233 5.81 14.01 -54.74
CA ALA A 233 7.26 14.16 -54.93
C ALA A 233 7.81 15.31 -54.05
N HIS A 234 7.14 16.46 -54.06
CA HIS A 234 7.58 17.60 -53.25
C HIS A 234 7.53 17.31 -51.74
N SER A 235 6.51 16.61 -51.26
CA SER A 235 6.45 16.20 -49.84
C SER A 235 7.59 15.26 -49.44
N LYS A 236 8.00 14.38 -50.36
CA LYS A 236 9.15 13.47 -50.14
C LYS A 236 10.47 14.24 -50.11
N ASP A 237 10.67 15.20 -51.00
CA ASP A 237 11.90 16.02 -51.03
C ASP A 237 12.06 16.84 -49.74
N VAL A 238 10.96 17.44 -49.25
CA VAL A 238 10.95 18.17 -47.97
C VAL A 238 11.24 17.22 -46.81
N ALA A 239 10.63 16.04 -46.78
CA ALA A 239 10.90 15.04 -45.76
C ALA A 239 12.37 14.59 -45.76
N ASN A 240 12.95 14.35 -46.94
CA ASN A 240 14.35 13.94 -47.08
C ASN A 240 15.33 15.04 -46.63
N SER A 241 15.03 16.32 -46.91
CA SER A 241 15.85 17.44 -46.42
C SER A 241 15.91 17.48 -44.89
N TYR A 242 14.77 17.33 -44.23
CA TYR A 242 14.71 17.30 -42.76
C TYR A 242 15.29 16.02 -42.17
N LEU A 243 15.20 14.89 -42.88
CA LEU A 243 15.85 13.64 -42.50
C LEU A 243 17.39 13.80 -42.44
N GLU A 244 18.00 14.41 -43.47
CA GLU A 244 19.45 14.66 -43.51
C GLU A 244 19.89 15.66 -42.41
N GLU A 245 19.09 16.70 -42.14
CA GLU A 245 19.33 17.61 -41.01
C GLU A 245 19.28 16.85 -39.67
N GLY A 246 18.26 16.00 -39.47
CA GLY A 246 18.11 15.17 -38.29
C GLY A 246 19.28 14.21 -38.07
N ARG A 247 19.80 13.59 -39.14
CA ARG A 247 21.01 12.74 -39.10
C ARG A 247 22.24 13.52 -38.66
N ALA A 248 22.49 14.68 -39.27
CA ALA A 248 23.65 15.50 -38.93
C ALA A 248 23.63 15.99 -37.48
N LEU A 249 22.44 16.25 -36.91
CA LEU A 249 22.26 16.61 -35.50
C LEU A 249 22.42 15.41 -34.56
N TYR A 250 21.95 14.24 -34.99
CA TYR A 250 22.10 12.98 -34.26
C TYR A 250 23.57 12.55 -34.13
N GLU A 251 24.36 12.67 -35.20
CA GLU A 251 25.81 12.40 -35.15
C GLU A 251 26.55 13.31 -34.16
N LYS A 252 26.06 14.53 -33.98
CA LYS A 252 26.56 15.48 -32.97
C LYS A 252 26.04 15.21 -31.56
N LYS A 253 25.25 14.15 -31.35
CA LYS A 253 24.54 13.82 -30.10
C LYS A 253 23.61 14.92 -29.59
N GLN A 254 23.14 15.79 -30.49
CA GLN A 254 22.17 16.84 -30.16
C GLN A 254 20.76 16.28 -30.27
N TYR A 255 20.43 15.32 -29.39
CA TYR A 255 19.22 14.52 -29.50
C TYR A 255 17.93 15.34 -29.59
N LYS A 256 17.79 16.42 -28.81
CA LYS A 256 16.60 17.29 -28.83
C LYS A 256 16.41 17.97 -30.20
N ALA A 257 17.46 18.59 -30.73
CA ALA A 257 17.41 19.24 -32.03
C ALA A 257 17.19 18.23 -33.18
N ALA A 258 17.79 17.04 -33.08
CA ALA A 258 17.59 15.95 -34.04
C ALA A 258 16.13 15.46 -34.06
N LEU A 259 15.49 15.33 -32.90
CA LEU A 259 14.06 14.96 -32.80
C LEU A 259 13.17 16.02 -33.45
N ASP A 260 13.43 17.31 -33.21
CA ASP A 260 12.64 18.40 -33.80
C ASP A 260 12.71 18.41 -35.34
N ALA A 261 13.90 18.18 -35.91
CA ALA A 261 14.09 18.06 -37.35
C ALA A 261 13.34 16.84 -37.92
N LEU A 262 13.44 15.68 -37.26
CA LEU A 262 12.77 14.47 -37.74
C LEU A 262 11.25 14.49 -37.57
N LEU A 263 10.72 15.20 -36.58
CA LEU A 263 9.27 15.44 -36.47
C LEU A 263 8.75 16.28 -37.63
N LYS A 264 9.53 17.27 -38.11
CA LYS A 264 9.20 18.00 -39.34
C LYS A 264 9.27 17.10 -40.58
N ALA A 265 10.24 16.18 -40.64
CA ALA A 265 10.32 15.18 -41.70
C ALA A 265 9.08 14.26 -41.71
N GLN A 266 8.65 13.78 -40.55
CA GLN A 266 7.46 12.93 -40.38
C GLN A 266 6.17 13.67 -40.75
N GLY A 267 6.08 14.97 -40.44
CA GLY A 267 4.95 15.81 -40.84
C GLY A 267 4.87 16.02 -42.36
N ALA A 268 6.01 16.05 -43.05
CA ALA A 268 6.08 16.17 -44.52
C ALA A 268 5.74 14.84 -45.22
N ASP A 269 6.30 13.72 -44.74
CA ASP A 269 5.98 12.37 -45.22
C ASP A 269 5.90 11.36 -44.08
N SER A 270 4.67 11.12 -43.60
CA SER A 270 4.41 10.17 -42.52
C SER A 270 4.67 8.72 -42.91
N SER A 271 4.75 8.42 -44.21
CA SER A 271 4.98 7.07 -44.73
C SER A 271 6.47 6.71 -44.86
N ASN A 272 7.37 7.66 -44.59
CA ASN A 272 8.80 7.42 -44.65
C ASN A 272 9.26 6.58 -43.45
N GLN A 273 9.45 5.28 -43.69
CA GLN A 273 9.86 4.31 -42.68
C GLN A 273 11.23 4.66 -42.07
N GLU A 274 12.14 5.21 -42.85
CA GLU A 274 13.49 5.57 -42.40
C GLU A 274 13.47 6.72 -41.37
N VAL A 275 12.57 7.70 -41.55
CA VAL A 275 12.33 8.77 -40.56
C VAL A 275 11.78 8.20 -39.26
N ASN A 276 10.81 7.28 -39.36
CA ASN A 276 10.16 6.67 -38.19
C ASN A 276 11.14 5.81 -37.39
N ASP A 277 11.92 4.96 -38.06
CA ASP A 277 12.92 4.10 -37.44
C ASP A 277 14.00 4.94 -36.73
N LEU A 278 14.45 6.03 -37.37
CA LEU A 278 15.43 6.94 -36.78
C LEU A 278 14.84 7.73 -35.60
N LEU A 279 13.59 8.18 -35.68
CA LEU A 279 12.89 8.82 -34.56
C LEU A 279 12.82 7.91 -33.33
N GLU A 280 12.43 6.65 -33.50
CA GLU A 280 12.37 5.69 -32.39
C GLU A 280 13.74 5.47 -31.77
N LYS A 281 14.77 5.28 -32.60
CA LYS A 281 16.15 5.10 -32.14
C LYS A 281 16.65 6.30 -31.34
N ILE A 282 16.47 7.51 -31.86
CA ILE A 282 16.92 8.75 -31.21
C ILE A 282 16.16 8.99 -29.91
N ARG A 283 14.84 8.73 -29.87
CA ARG A 283 14.05 8.86 -28.64
C ARG A 283 14.59 7.95 -27.55
N HIS A 284 14.86 6.69 -27.87
CA HIS A 284 15.40 5.72 -26.93
C HIS A 284 16.77 6.16 -26.38
N GLU A 285 17.69 6.58 -27.24
CA GLU A 285 19.02 7.05 -26.83
C GLU A 285 18.97 8.35 -26.03
N ALA A 286 18.08 9.29 -26.40
CA ALA A 286 17.90 10.56 -25.69
C ALA A 286 17.43 10.34 -24.24
N THR A 287 16.42 9.49 -24.04
CA THR A 287 15.90 9.18 -22.70
C THR A 287 16.94 8.50 -21.82
N LEU A 288 17.76 7.63 -22.40
CA LEU A 288 18.85 6.97 -21.69
C LEU A 288 19.96 7.97 -21.31
N ALA A 289 20.29 8.90 -22.22
CA ALA A 289 21.24 9.97 -21.95
C ALA A 289 20.78 10.89 -20.80
N ASP A 290 19.49 11.22 -20.75
CA ASP A 290 18.93 12.05 -19.67
C ASP A 290 19.05 11.35 -18.30
N PHE A 291 18.75 10.04 -18.20
CA PHE A 291 18.89 9.30 -16.94
C PHE A 291 20.36 9.20 -16.48
N THR A 292 21.28 8.95 -17.41
CA THR A 292 22.71 8.84 -17.09
C THR A 292 23.33 10.19 -16.72
N GLN A 293 22.90 11.29 -17.35
CA GLN A 293 23.33 12.64 -16.96
C GLN A 293 22.83 13.02 -15.55
N ALA A 294 21.58 12.72 -15.22
CA ALA A 294 21.05 12.98 -13.88
C ALA A 294 21.81 12.19 -12.80
N ALA A 295 22.20 10.94 -13.10
CA ALA A 295 23.05 10.15 -12.23
C ALA A 295 24.44 10.79 -12.06
N ASP A 296 25.07 11.28 -13.13
CA ASP A 296 26.37 11.98 -13.06
C ASP A 296 26.32 13.22 -12.15
N GLU A 297 25.26 14.01 -12.24
CA GLU A 297 25.07 15.21 -11.43
C GLU A 297 24.88 14.86 -9.95
N ALA A 298 24.12 13.81 -9.65
CA ALA A 298 23.93 13.30 -8.30
C ALA A 298 25.23 12.74 -7.68
N GLU A 299 26.02 12.00 -8.46
CA GLU A 299 27.34 11.53 -8.04
C GLU A 299 28.29 12.70 -7.72
N LYS A 300 28.33 13.73 -8.58
CA LYS A 300 29.13 14.96 -8.35
C LYS A 300 28.70 15.72 -7.10
N ALA A 301 27.40 15.71 -6.79
CA ALA A 301 26.86 16.29 -5.56
C ALA A 301 27.15 15.44 -4.30
N GLY A 302 27.73 14.24 -4.46
CA GLY A 302 27.97 13.29 -3.37
C GLY A 302 26.72 12.57 -2.87
N ASN A 303 25.60 12.68 -3.60
CA ASN A 303 24.34 12.02 -3.30
C ASN A 303 24.23 10.70 -4.07
N PHE A 304 24.94 9.69 -3.57
CA PHE A 304 25.02 8.38 -4.20
C PHE A 304 23.69 7.61 -4.22
N ASP A 305 22.77 7.90 -3.28
CA ASP A 305 21.44 7.28 -3.25
C ASP A 305 20.58 7.79 -4.42
N ALA A 306 20.59 9.10 -4.68
CA ALA A 306 19.92 9.69 -5.85
C ALA A 306 20.56 9.23 -7.17
N ALA A 307 21.88 9.07 -7.20
CA ALA A 307 22.58 8.52 -8.37
C ALA A 307 22.11 7.07 -8.67
N LEU A 308 22.02 6.21 -7.65
CA LEU A 308 21.49 4.86 -7.80
C LEU A 308 20.03 4.85 -8.24
N GLU A 309 19.20 5.79 -7.76
CA GLU A 309 17.82 5.91 -8.21
C GLU A 309 17.73 6.19 -9.71
N HIS A 310 18.51 7.17 -10.21
CA HIS A 310 18.56 7.51 -11.63
C HIS A 310 19.11 6.35 -12.49
N LEU A 311 20.13 5.64 -12.02
CA LEU A 311 20.67 4.47 -12.73
C LEU A 311 19.70 3.28 -12.72
N ASN A 312 18.98 3.04 -11.63
CA ASN A 312 17.95 2.00 -11.58
C ASN A 312 16.78 2.30 -12.54
N ARG A 313 16.40 3.58 -12.69
CA ARG A 313 15.43 4.00 -13.70
C ARG A 313 15.97 3.76 -15.13
N ALA A 314 17.25 4.03 -15.37
CA ALA A 314 17.91 3.71 -16.63
C ALA A 314 17.92 2.19 -16.91
N GLN A 315 18.19 1.36 -15.90
CA GLN A 315 18.18 -0.10 -16.02
C GLN A 315 16.77 -0.66 -16.24
N ALA A 316 15.74 -0.06 -15.63
CA ALA A 316 14.36 -0.43 -15.88
C ALA A 316 13.93 -0.10 -17.33
N PHE A 317 14.47 1.00 -17.88
CA PHE A 317 14.20 1.43 -19.25
C PHE A 317 14.95 0.61 -20.31
N ASP A 318 16.23 0.33 -20.09
CA ASP A 318 17.06 -0.57 -20.91
C ASP A 318 17.79 -1.60 -20.03
N PRO A 319 17.18 -2.77 -19.78
CA PRO A 319 17.75 -3.79 -18.92
C PRO A 319 19.08 -4.37 -19.42
N ASN A 320 19.36 -4.29 -20.72
CA ASN A 320 20.54 -4.90 -21.32
C ASN A 320 21.75 -3.93 -21.35
N ASN A 321 21.61 -2.73 -20.80
CA ASN A 321 22.68 -1.75 -20.79
C ASN A 321 23.80 -2.10 -19.78
N VAL A 322 24.88 -2.68 -20.29
CA VAL A 322 26.04 -3.12 -19.49
C VAL A 322 26.66 -1.97 -18.71
N GLN A 323 26.77 -0.78 -19.31
CA GLN A 323 27.42 0.38 -18.65
C GLN A 323 26.63 0.84 -17.41
N VAL A 324 25.30 0.84 -17.49
CA VAL A 324 24.44 1.19 -16.35
C VAL A 324 24.57 0.14 -15.24
N GLN A 325 24.59 -1.14 -15.59
CA GLN A 325 24.73 -2.24 -14.61
C GLN A 325 26.07 -2.21 -13.87
N GLU A 326 27.19 -2.03 -14.60
CA GLU A 326 28.52 -1.93 -13.99
C GLU A 326 28.61 -0.73 -13.04
N ARG A 327 27.97 0.38 -13.41
CA ARG A 327 27.97 1.59 -12.60
C ARG A 327 27.15 1.46 -11.31
N ILE A 328 25.97 0.83 -11.38
CA ILE A 328 25.17 0.47 -10.18
C ILE A 328 26.02 -0.38 -9.24
N ALA A 329 26.64 -1.45 -9.77
CA ALA A 329 27.48 -2.34 -8.96
C ALA A 329 28.62 -1.59 -8.27
N SER A 330 29.31 -0.70 -8.99
CA SER A 330 30.39 0.12 -8.44
C SER A 330 29.94 1.02 -7.28
N ILE A 331 28.81 1.74 -7.43
CA ILE A 331 28.30 2.63 -6.38
C ILE A 331 27.80 1.84 -5.18
N THR A 332 27.13 0.70 -5.39
CA THR A 332 26.67 -0.16 -4.29
C THR A 332 27.85 -0.70 -3.47
N ASP A 333 28.92 -1.20 -4.10
CA ASP A 333 30.12 -1.67 -3.39
C ASP A 333 30.79 -0.55 -2.59
N PHE A 334 30.83 0.67 -3.14
CA PHE A 334 31.34 1.84 -2.44
C PHE A 334 30.53 2.17 -1.16
N LEU A 335 29.19 2.15 -1.24
CA LEU A 335 28.31 2.41 -0.10
C LEU A 335 28.45 1.33 0.98
N GLU A 336 28.46 0.05 0.60
CA GLU A 336 28.64 -1.05 1.54
C GLU A 336 29.96 -0.94 2.31
N LYS A 337 31.06 -0.60 1.64
CA LYS A 337 32.37 -0.39 2.27
C LYS A 337 32.33 0.73 3.30
N ARG A 338 31.66 1.84 2.97
CA ARG A 338 31.51 3.01 3.85
C ARG A 338 30.68 2.69 5.09
N GLU A 339 29.57 1.98 4.94
CA GLU A 339 28.73 1.54 6.05
C GLU A 339 29.46 0.57 6.99
N ARG A 340 30.17 -0.41 6.43
CA ARG A 340 31.00 -1.34 7.22
C ARG A 340 32.07 -0.60 8.02
N ALA A 341 32.71 0.41 7.45
CA ALA A 341 33.68 1.24 8.16
C ALA A 341 33.04 2.06 9.30
N ALA A 342 31.85 2.63 9.08
CA ALA A 342 31.11 3.37 10.10
C ALA A 342 30.64 2.46 11.25
N ALA A 343 30.15 1.26 10.93
CA ALA A 343 29.73 0.26 11.92
C ALA A 343 30.91 -0.18 12.79
N ARG A 344 32.09 -0.43 12.20
CA ARG A 344 33.32 -0.75 12.95
C ARG A 344 33.70 0.34 13.95
N ARG A 345 33.68 1.61 13.53
CA ARG A 345 33.99 2.75 14.41
C ARG A 345 33.02 2.83 15.60
N LYS A 346 31.72 2.65 15.37
CA LYS A 346 30.70 2.64 16.44
C LYS A 346 30.91 1.48 17.41
N ALA A 347 31.22 0.28 16.91
CA ALA A 347 31.50 -0.89 17.73
C ALA A 347 32.76 -0.69 18.60
N GLU A 348 33.83 -0.13 18.03
CA GLU A 348 35.05 0.22 18.78
C GLU A 348 34.79 1.26 19.88
N GLU A 349 33.96 2.27 19.62
CA GLU A 349 33.59 3.28 20.62
C GLU A 349 32.77 2.67 21.76
N LEU A 350 31.79 1.80 21.44
CA LEU A 350 30.98 1.12 22.44
C LEU A 350 31.84 0.20 23.33
N ALA A 351 32.75 -0.56 22.73
CA ALA A 351 33.67 -1.44 23.45
C ALA A 351 34.57 -0.66 24.43
N LYS A 352 35.05 0.53 24.04
CA LYS A 352 35.82 1.41 24.93
C LYS A 352 34.99 1.89 26.12
N ARG A 353 33.72 2.27 25.91
CA ARG A 353 32.81 2.70 27.00
C ARG A 353 32.50 1.56 27.97
N GLN A 354 32.24 0.37 27.46
CA GLN A 354 32.01 -0.83 28.29
C GLN A 354 33.23 -1.16 29.14
N ALA A 355 34.43 -1.19 28.54
CA ALA A 355 35.66 -1.46 29.29
C ALA A 355 35.93 -0.43 30.40
N GLN A 356 35.58 0.85 30.18
CA GLN A 356 35.67 1.88 31.23
C GLN A 356 34.65 1.68 32.35
N ALA A 357 33.40 1.31 32.02
CA ALA A 357 32.36 1.03 33.00
C ALA A 357 32.72 -0.20 33.87
N ASP A 358 33.20 -1.29 33.25
CA ASP A 358 33.63 -2.50 33.95
C ASP A 358 34.81 -2.23 34.89
N LYS A 359 35.78 -1.43 34.44
CA LYS A 359 36.91 -1.00 35.27
C LYS A 359 36.43 -0.25 36.51
N LYS A 360 35.47 0.69 36.34
CA LYS A 360 34.92 1.48 37.45
C LYS A 360 34.12 0.60 38.43
N ALA A 361 33.27 -0.28 37.93
CA ALA A 361 32.49 -1.19 38.78
C ALA A 361 33.39 -2.10 39.63
N ARG A 362 34.46 -2.66 39.06
CA ARG A 362 35.44 -3.46 39.80
C ARG A 362 36.18 -2.65 40.86
N LEU A 363 36.56 -1.40 40.53
CA LEU A 363 37.21 -0.50 41.48
C LEU A 363 36.31 -0.23 42.69
N ASP A 364 35.03 0.07 42.46
CA ASP A 364 34.06 0.36 43.53
C ASP A 364 33.86 -0.84 44.47
N VAL A 365 33.84 -2.07 43.92
CA VAL A 365 33.74 -3.30 44.72
C VAL A 365 34.92 -3.44 45.69
N PHE A 366 36.15 -3.29 45.21
CA PHE A 366 37.34 -3.42 46.07
C PHE A 366 37.43 -2.31 47.11
N LEU A 367 37.08 -1.06 46.76
CA LEU A 367 37.11 0.06 47.70
C LEU A 367 36.07 -0.09 48.82
N ASN A 368 34.86 -0.56 48.49
CA ASN A 368 33.82 -0.80 49.49
C ASN A 368 34.22 -1.95 50.43
N ALA A 369 34.74 -3.05 49.89
CA ALA A 369 35.24 -4.17 50.68
C ALA A 369 36.40 -3.76 51.61
N ALA A 370 37.31 -2.90 51.13
CA ALA A 370 38.42 -2.39 51.93
C ALA A 370 37.94 -1.54 53.12
N ARG A 371 37.03 -0.60 52.88
CA ARG A 371 36.43 0.27 53.91
C ARG A 371 35.65 -0.53 54.96
N ASP A 372 34.94 -1.58 54.53
CA ASP A 372 34.19 -2.43 55.45
C ASP A 372 35.13 -3.29 56.33
N ASN A 373 36.28 -3.70 55.81
CA ASN A 373 37.30 -4.40 56.59
C ASN A 373 38.03 -3.48 57.59
N GLU A 374 38.27 -2.20 57.23
CA GLU A 374 38.78 -1.20 58.19
C GLU A 374 37.83 -1.02 59.39
N LYS A 375 36.52 -0.88 59.13
CA LYS A 375 35.51 -0.75 60.20
C LYS A 375 35.50 -1.95 61.15
N LYS A 376 35.85 -3.13 60.64
CA LYS A 376 35.94 -4.38 61.41
C LYS A 376 37.30 -4.56 62.10
N LEU A 377 38.21 -3.59 62.00
CA LEU A 377 39.59 -3.66 62.50
C LEU A 377 40.40 -4.83 61.88
N ALA A 378 40.00 -5.29 60.70
CA ALA A 378 40.69 -6.32 59.93
C ALA A 378 41.65 -5.69 58.93
N PHE A 379 42.67 -4.98 59.44
CA PHE A 379 43.51 -4.11 58.61
C PHE A 379 44.34 -4.85 57.55
N ASP A 380 44.78 -6.08 57.81
CA ASP A 380 45.49 -6.88 56.79
C ASP A 380 44.60 -7.20 55.58
N ALA A 381 43.32 -7.54 55.83
CA ALA A 381 42.34 -7.76 54.77
C ALA A 381 41.96 -6.45 54.06
N ALA A 382 41.90 -5.34 54.78
CA ALA A 382 41.67 -4.02 54.20
C ALA A 382 42.83 -3.61 53.26
N LEU A 383 44.08 -3.83 53.67
CA LEU A 383 45.28 -3.55 52.88
C LEU A 383 45.31 -4.34 51.58
N ILE A 384 44.99 -5.63 51.61
CA ILE A 384 44.90 -6.46 50.39
C ILE A 384 43.87 -5.90 49.41
N ASN A 385 42.69 -5.50 49.89
CA ASN A 385 41.64 -4.94 49.04
C ASN A 385 42.03 -3.57 48.47
N TYR A 386 42.70 -2.71 49.24
CA TYR A 386 43.21 -1.45 48.71
C TYR A 386 44.36 -1.65 47.71
N GLN A 387 45.23 -2.63 47.92
CA GLN A 387 46.29 -2.99 46.95
C GLN A 387 45.68 -3.52 45.64
N GLN A 388 44.59 -4.29 45.71
CA GLN A 388 43.84 -4.75 44.55
C GLN A 388 43.13 -3.58 43.83
N ALA A 389 42.55 -2.64 44.57
CA ALA A 389 41.99 -1.40 44.01
C ALA A 389 43.08 -0.54 43.33
N LEU A 390 44.25 -0.42 43.95
CA LEU A 390 45.41 0.29 43.41
C LEU A 390 45.97 -0.40 42.15
N ALA A 391 45.90 -1.73 42.05
CA ALA A 391 46.31 -2.44 40.84
C ALA A 391 45.44 -2.09 39.62
N LEU A 392 44.16 -1.78 39.85
CA LEU A 392 43.23 -1.31 38.81
C LEU A 392 43.42 0.18 38.49
N ASP A 393 43.73 1.00 39.49
CA ASP A 393 43.94 2.45 39.35
C ASP A 393 45.24 2.91 40.03
N LYS A 394 46.36 2.62 39.35
CA LYS A 394 47.73 2.76 39.89
C LYS A 394 48.13 4.16 40.33
N ALA A 395 47.44 5.19 39.85
CA ALA A 395 47.78 6.59 40.08
C ALA A 395 46.82 7.29 41.05
N ASN A 396 45.88 6.56 41.68
CA ASN A 396 44.87 7.17 42.53
C ASN A 396 45.47 7.61 43.88
N PRO A 397 45.59 8.93 44.15
CA PRO A 397 46.23 9.43 45.37
C PRO A 397 45.42 9.11 46.62
N GLU A 398 44.10 8.96 46.50
CA GLU A 398 43.22 8.64 47.63
C GLU A 398 43.43 7.21 48.12
N ILE A 399 43.64 6.26 47.19
CA ILE A 399 43.89 4.85 47.52
C ILE A 399 45.26 4.72 48.21
N LEU A 400 46.28 5.42 47.71
CA LEU A 400 47.61 5.44 48.34
C LEU A 400 47.56 6.03 49.74
N ALA A 401 46.84 7.14 49.93
CA ALA A 401 46.65 7.74 51.24
C ALA A 401 45.87 6.84 52.19
N ALA A 402 44.87 6.09 51.70
CA ALA A 402 44.14 5.10 52.48
C ALA A 402 45.05 3.95 52.95
N ILE A 403 45.88 3.40 52.05
CA ILE A 403 46.86 2.35 52.37
C ILE A 403 47.78 2.80 53.52
N GLN A 404 48.40 3.98 53.40
CA GLN A 404 49.30 4.50 54.43
C GLN A 404 48.62 4.68 55.79
N ARG A 405 47.37 5.15 55.81
CA ARG A 405 46.59 5.27 57.05
C ARG A 405 46.31 3.89 57.66
N THR A 406 45.93 2.92 56.84
CA THR A 406 45.67 1.55 57.31
C THR A 406 46.92 0.81 57.79
N GLU A 407 48.07 1.00 57.15
CA GLU A 407 49.35 0.42 57.60
C GLU A 407 49.74 0.94 58.98
N LYS A 408 49.57 2.25 59.20
CA LYS A 408 49.85 2.88 60.49
C LYS A 408 48.91 2.34 61.58
N ALA A 409 47.61 2.25 61.30
CA ALA A 409 46.62 1.70 62.22
C ALA A 409 46.89 0.21 62.55
N ALA A 410 47.29 -0.58 61.55
CA ALA A 410 47.67 -1.99 61.72
C ALA A 410 48.90 -2.15 62.63
N ALA A 411 49.94 -1.33 62.44
CA ALA A 411 51.15 -1.35 63.25
C ALA A 411 50.87 -0.97 64.72
N GLU A 412 50.03 0.05 64.95
CA GLU A 412 49.62 0.47 66.29
C GLU A 412 48.79 -0.62 67.01
N GLN A 413 47.88 -1.29 66.30
CA GLN A 413 47.10 -2.40 66.87
C GLN A 413 47.98 -3.60 67.21
N LYS A 414 48.94 -3.95 66.33
CA LYS A 414 49.86 -5.08 66.57
C LYS A 414 50.72 -4.87 67.81
N ALA A 415 51.33 -3.69 67.95
CA ALA A 415 52.13 -3.34 69.12
C ALA A 415 51.31 -3.36 70.42
N ARG A 416 50.02 -2.99 70.36
CA ARG A 416 49.10 -3.09 71.49
C ARG A 416 48.82 -4.54 71.89
N MET A 417 48.56 -5.41 70.91
CA MET A 417 48.27 -6.83 71.16
C MET A 417 49.48 -7.59 71.73
N GLU A 418 50.70 -7.23 71.33
CA GLU A 418 51.93 -7.79 71.90
C GLU A 418 52.07 -7.44 73.39
N ARG A 419 51.88 -6.17 73.76
CA ARG A 419 51.89 -5.73 75.17
C ARG A 419 50.80 -6.41 76.00
N PHE A 420 49.60 -6.58 75.44
CA PHE A 420 48.53 -7.33 76.09
C PHE A 420 48.93 -8.79 76.34
N GLY A 421 49.49 -9.46 75.32
CA GLY A 421 49.89 -10.86 75.40
C GLY A 421 50.91 -11.14 76.51
N GLU A 422 51.92 -10.30 76.66
CA GLU A 422 52.93 -10.43 77.72
C GLU A 422 52.32 -10.34 79.12
N ARG A 423 51.52 -9.29 79.38
CA ARG A 423 50.88 -9.09 80.69
C ARG A 423 49.81 -10.14 80.98
N PHE A 424 49.06 -10.59 79.97
CA PHE A 424 48.07 -11.67 80.12
C PHE A 424 48.74 -13.00 80.46
N ASN A 425 49.87 -13.34 79.82
CA ASN A 425 50.61 -14.55 80.14
C ASN A 425 51.18 -14.51 81.56
N GLN A 426 51.67 -13.36 82.00
CA GLN A 426 52.10 -13.16 83.40
C GLN A 426 50.94 -13.42 84.37
N ALA A 427 49.74 -12.91 84.06
CA ALA A 427 48.54 -13.14 84.88
C ALA A 427 48.11 -14.61 84.89
N ALA A 428 48.14 -15.29 83.75
CA ALA A 428 47.81 -16.71 83.65
C ALA A 428 48.81 -17.59 84.43
N GLU A 429 50.09 -17.22 84.47
CA GLU A 429 51.10 -17.95 85.25
C GLU A 429 50.88 -17.80 86.76
N LEU A 430 50.47 -16.60 87.22
CA LEU A 430 50.07 -16.38 88.61
C LEU A 430 48.85 -17.23 89.01
N VAL A 431 47.88 -17.45 88.10
CA VAL A 431 46.74 -18.35 88.35
C VAL A 431 47.20 -19.80 88.53
N LYS A 432 48.22 -20.26 87.80
CA LYS A 432 48.78 -21.62 87.95
C LYS A 432 49.55 -21.81 89.26
N GLN A 433 50.17 -20.76 89.78
CA GLN A 433 50.91 -20.76 91.04
C GLN A 433 50.00 -20.62 92.28
N ASP A 434 48.67 -20.70 92.10
CA ASP A 434 47.63 -20.53 93.13
C ASP A 434 47.64 -19.15 93.82
N GLN A 435 48.32 -18.16 93.23
CA GLN A 435 48.40 -16.78 93.71
C GLN A 435 47.22 -15.95 93.18
N HIS A 436 46.00 -16.33 93.56
CA HIS A 436 44.77 -15.78 92.97
C HIS A 436 44.55 -14.27 93.23
N ASP A 437 45.05 -13.71 94.33
CA ASP A 437 44.92 -12.27 94.62
C ASP A 437 45.77 -11.39 93.68
N GLN A 438 47.01 -11.80 93.40
CA GLN A 438 47.89 -11.08 92.48
C GLN A 438 47.42 -11.22 91.03
N ALA A 439 46.94 -12.41 90.66
CA ALA A 439 46.33 -12.65 89.36
C ALA A 439 45.08 -11.79 89.15
N TYR A 440 44.21 -11.66 90.16
CA TYR A 440 43.02 -10.82 90.09
C TYR A 440 43.37 -9.34 89.84
N ALA A 441 44.35 -8.78 90.55
CA ALA A 441 44.74 -7.38 90.36
C ALA A 441 45.24 -7.08 88.94
N LEU A 442 46.09 -7.97 88.39
CA LEU A 442 46.64 -7.83 87.05
C LEU A 442 45.59 -8.08 85.96
N LEU A 443 44.70 -9.08 86.13
CA LEU A 443 43.61 -9.34 85.20
C LEU A 443 42.57 -8.24 85.19
N LYS A 444 42.29 -7.60 86.34
CA LYS A 444 41.38 -6.47 86.45
C LYS A 444 41.91 -5.24 85.72
N GLU A 445 43.19 -4.91 85.90
CA GLU A 445 43.84 -3.80 85.17
C GLU A 445 43.78 -4.02 83.66
N LEU A 446 43.99 -5.26 83.19
CA LEU A 446 43.88 -5.62 81.78
C LEU A 446 42.42 -5.64 81.28
N ALA A 447 41.44 -5.90 82.15
CA ALA A 447 40.00 -5.88 81.84
C ALA A 447 39.44 -4.48 81.65
N ASP A 448 40.01 -3.48 82.32
CA ASP A 448 39.52 -2.10 82.29
C ASP A 448 39.81 -1.40 80.94
N ASP A 449 40.76 -1.90 80.15
CA ASP A 449 40.98 -1.44 78.78
C ASP A 449 40.03 -2.15 77.79
N PRO A 450 39.03 -1.45 77.19
CA PRO A 450 38.02 -2.06 76.33
C PRO A 450 38.56 -2.57 75.00
N LEU A 451 39.76 -2.16 74.60
CA LEU A 451 40.39 -2.57 73.33
C LEU A 451 41.25 -3.84 73.47
N ASN A 452 41.43 -4.35 74.69
CA ASN A 452 42.01 -5.66 74.93
C ASN A 452 40.99 -6.77 74.58
N PRO A 453 41.44 -7.98 74.20
CA PRO A 453 40.54 -9.08 73.83
C PRO A 453 39.81 -9.65 75.07
N GLN A 454 38.71 -8.98 75.42
CA GLN A 454 37.84 -9.29 76.56
C GLN A 454 37.34 -10.73 76.57
N ALA A 455 37.10 -11.29 75.38
CA ALA A 455 36.74 -12.69 75.16
C ALA A 455 37.70 -13.72 75.79
N ARG A 456 39.01 -13.45 75.74
CA ARG A 456 40.04 -14.34 76.29
C ARG A 456 40.33 -14.05 77.75
N LEU A 457 40.13 -12.79 78.15
CA LEU A 457 40.50 -12.29 79.46
C LEU A 457 39.44 -12.56 80.53
N LEU A 458 38.18 -12.25 80.22
CA LEU A 458 37.08 -12.33 81.18
C LEU A 458 36.84 -13.74 81.75
N PRO A 459 36.96 -14.85 80.99
CA PRO A 459 36.83 -16.20 81.55
C PRO A 459 37.82 -16.49 82.67
N LEU A 460 39.09 -16.09 82.47
CA LEU A 460 40.15 -16.29 83.45
C LEU A 460 39.97 -15.41 84.70
N LEU A 461 39.44 -14.19 84.50
CA LEU A 461 39.08 -13.30 85.61
C LEU A 461 37.83 -13.79 86.37
N ILE A 462 36.84 -14.35 85.69
CA ILE A 462 35.64 -14.95 86.33
C ILE A 462 36.04 -16.20 87.12
N ASP A 463 36.87 -17.09 86.55
CA ASP A 463 37.42 -18.26 87.24
C ASP A 463 38.14 -17.87 88.55
N THR A 464 38.98 -16.83 88.50
CA THR A 464 39.69 -16.34 89.69
C THR A 464 38.72 -15.71 90.71
N CYS A 465 37.67 -15.01 90.28
CA CYS A 465 36.64 -14.46 91.18
C CYS A 465 35.81 -15.56 91.87
N LEU A 466 35.43 -16.62 91.15
CA LEU A 466 34.69 -17.76 91.69
C LEU A 466 35.51 -18.49 92.78
N LYS A 467 36.82 -18.66 92.57
CA LYS A 467 37.73 -19.27 93.56
C LYS A 467 37.96 -18.40 94.80
N LEU A 468 37.97 -17.07 94.65
CA LEU A 468 38.10 -16.12 95.75
C LEU A 468 36.76 -15.85 96.48
N GLY A 469 35.65 -16.48 96.08
CA GLY A 469 34.33 -16.29 96.68
C GLY A 469 33.67 -14.95 96.34
N LYS A 470 34.15 -14.24 95.32
CA LYS A 470 33.62 -12.94 94.87
C LYS A 470 32.49 -13.13 93.84
N PHE A 471 31.38 -13.71 94.26
CA PHE A 471 30.31 -14.14 93.34
C PHE A 471 29.57 -12.99 92.64
N ASP A 472 29.41 -11.83 93.30
CA ASP A 472 28.73 -10.67 92.72
C ASP A 472 29.54 -10.06 91.57
N GLU A 473 30.85 -9.91 91.78
CA GLU A 473 31.78 -9.46 90.73
C GLU A 473 31.85 -10.47 89.58
N ALA A 474 31.89 -11.77 89.89
CA ALA A 474 31.84 -12.83 88.87
C ALA A 474 30.55 -12.74 88.02
N GLY A 475 29.41 -12.42 88.63
CA GLY A 475 28.14 -12.21 87.93
C GLY A 475 28.12 -10.97 87.02
N GLU A 476 28.78 -9.88 87.43
CA GLU A 476 28.94 -8.67 86.60
C GLU A 476 29.90 -8.90 85.42
N LEU A 477 31.04 -9.54 85.68
CA LEU A 477 32.00 -9.90 84.63
C LEU A 477 31.42 -10.91 83.63
N THR A 478 30.55 -11.81 84.09
CA THR A 478 29.82 -12.73 83.20
C THR A 478 28.84 -11.97 82.29
N ARG A 479 28.22 -10.88 82.76
CA ARG A 479 27.39 -10.00 81.91
C ARG A 479 28.24 -9.27 80.87
N ARG A 480 29.41 -8.75 81.26
CA ARG A 480 30.38 -8.17 80.31
C ARG A 480 30.86 -9.19 79.28
N LEU A 481 31.11 -10.44 79.67
CA LEU A 481 31.49 -11.50 78.74
C LEU A 481 30.33 -11.85 77.79
N ALA A 482 29.08 -11.77 78.25
CA ALA A 482 27.90 -11.96 77.42
C ALA A 482 27.73 -10.88 76.34
N GLU A 483 28.17 -9.64 76.60
CA GLU A 483 28.16 -8.57 75.58
C GLU A 483 29.18 -8.83 74.47
N VAL A 484 30.32 -9.44 74.83
CA VAL A 484 31.42 -9.72 73.88
C VAL A 484 31.23 -11.05 73.16
N GLN A 485 30.71 -12.07 73.84
CA GLN A 485 30.46 -13.41 73.31
C GLN A 485 29.06 -13.92 73.67
N PRO A 486 27.99 -13.33 73.09
CA PRO A 486 26.61 -13.65 73.46
C PRO A 486 26.24 -15.13 73.27
N GLU A 487 26.91 -15.83 72.36
CA GLU A 487 26.63 -17.24 72.04
C GLU A 487 27.69 -18.23 72.56
N SER A 488 28.64 -17.78 73.37
CA SER A 488 29.67 -18.67 73.90
C SER A 488 29.13 -19.55 75.02
N ASP A 489 29.43 -20.84 74.91
CA ASP A 489 29.12 -21.82 75.96
C ASP A 489 29.81 -21.47 77.28
N ALA A 490 30.92 -20.72 77.25
CA ALA A 490 31.59 -20.21 78.44
C ALA A 490 30.73 -19.20 79.20
N VAL A 491 30.04 -18.26 78.53
CA VAL A 491 29.14 -17.29 79.17
C VAL A 491 27.99 -18.01 79.85
N THR A 492 27.42 -18.97 79.14
CA THR A 492 26.29 -19.76 79.62
C THR A 492 26.72 -20.60 80.81
N TYR A 493 27.92 -21.19 80.75
CA TYR A 493 28.52 -21.93 81.86
C TYR A 493 28.71 -21.04 83.08
N TYR A 494 29.38 -19.88 82.95
CA TYR A 494 29.67 -19.00 84.07
C TYR A 494 28.42 -18.43 84.73
N ARG A 495 27.39 -18.09 83.94
CA ARG A 495 26.11 -17.64 84.49
C ARG A 495 25.47 -18.72 85.36
N GLY A 496 25.54 -19.96 84.91
CA GLY A 496 25.03 -21.10 85.65
C GLY A 496 25.90 -21.48 86.86
N ALA A 497 27.22 -21.40 86.72
CA ALA A 497 28.18 -21.69 87.78
C ALA A 497 28.09 -20.67 88.92
N VAL A 498 27.99 -19.37 88.61
CA VAL A 498 27.78 -18.31 89.63
C VAL A 498 26.50 -18.59 90.43
N ALA A 499 25.38 -18.86 89.75
CA ALA A 499 24.11 -19.19 90.41
C ALA A 499 24.18 -20.49 91.23
N PHE A 500 24.93 -21.48 90.74
CA PHE A 500 25.13 -22.76 91.42
C PHE A 500 25.93 -22.59 92.72
N TYR A 501 27.03 -21.84 92.70
CA TYR A 501 27.84 -21.56 93.89
C TYR A 501 27.13 -20.63 94.88
N GLN A 502 26.17 -19.81 94.42
CA GLN A 502 25.26 -19.03 95.27
C GLN A 502 24.10 -19.86 95.86
N GLY A 503 23.93 -21.12 95.44
CA GLY A 503 22.87 -22.01 95.94
C GLY A 503 21.50 -21.86 95.24
N ASP A 504 21.40 -21.07 94.17
CA ASP A 504 20.18 -20.92 93.36
C ASP A 504 20.13 -21.97 92.24
N PHE A 505 19.71 -23.18 92.61
CA PHE A 505 19.60 -24.31 91.67
C PHE A 505 18.57 -24.10 90.56
N ALA A 506 17.57 -23.24 90.75
CA ALA A 506 16.59 -22.94 89.70
C ALA A 506 17.22 -22.06 88.60
N ALA A 507 17.98 -21.04 88.99
CA ALA A 507 18.70 -20.15 88.07
C ALA A 507 19.93 -20.81 87.45
N ALA A 508 20.62 -21.70 88.17
CA ALA A 508 21.80 -22.43 87.67
C ALA A 508 21.48 -23.46 86.58
N ARG A 509 20.25 -23.96 86.57
CA ARG A 509 19.88 -25.13 85.80
C ARG A 509 19.94 -24.99 84.30
N GLU A 510 19.12 -24.08 83.78
CA GLU A 510 18.98 -23.87 82.35
C GLU A 510 20.33 -23.53 81.69
N PRO A 511 21.15 -22.62 82.25
CA PRO A 511 22.48 -22.36 81.71
C PRO A 511 23.41 -23.58 81.72
N LEU A 512 23.55 -24.29 82.84
CA LEU A 512 24.47 -25.44 82.89
C LEU A 512 24.04 -26.56 81.95
N TYR A 513 22.73 -26.87 81.88
CA TYR A 513 22.20 -27.92 80.98
C TYR A 513 22.47 -27.64 79.51
N LYS A 514 22.30 -26.38 79.09
CA LYS A 514 22.59 -25.96 77.71
C LYS A 514 24.03 -26.23 77.31
N VAL A 515 24.97 -25.97 78.21
CA VAL A 515 26.40 -26.22 77.95
C VAL A 515 26.68 -27.73 77.95
N TYR A 516 26.13 -28.47 78.91
CA TYR A 516 26.34 -29.91 79.02
C TYR A 516 25.79 -30.72 77.85
N GLU A 517 24.66 -30.31 77.27
CA GLU A 517 24.09 -30.96 76.07
C GLU A 517 24.94 -30.74 74.83
N ARG A 518 25.56 -29.58 74.70
CA ARG A 518 26.45 -29.24 73.57
C ARG A 518 27.80 -29.92 73.69
N ASP A 519 28.42 -29.82 74.86
CA ASP A 519 29.72 -30.40 75.14
C ASP A 519 29.76 -30.95 76.57
N ARG A 520 29.70 -32.28 76.67
CA ARG A 520 29.73 -33.01 77.94
C ARG A 520 31.11 -32.95 78.63
N SER A 521 32.16 -32.64 77.88
CA SER A 521 33.54 -32.53 78.34
C SER A 521 34.00 -31.08 78.57
N PHE A 522 33.10 -30.10 78.37
CA PHE A 522 33.43 -28.67 78.37
C PHE A 522 34.28 -28.25 79.58
N ARG A 523 33.86 -28.64 80.79
CA ARG A 523 34.62 -28.52 82.03
C ARG A 523 34.38 -29.77 82.88
N PRO A 524 35.39 -30.26 83.62
CA PRO A 524 35.24 -31.46 84.44
C PRO A 524 34.15 -31.31 85.53
N GLU A 525 33.99 -30.10 86.07
CA GLU A 525 33.05 -29.76 87.14
C GLU A 525 31.57 -29.79 86.69
N LEU A 526 31.29 -29.57 85.40
CA LEU A 526 29.93 -29.42 84.85
C LEU A 526 29.09 -30.69 85.03
N SER A 527 29.68 -31.86 84.82
CA SER A 527 29.00 -33.15 84.93
C SER A 527 28.43 -33.40 86.34
N GLY A 528 29.17 -32.99 87.38
CA GLY A 528 28.73 -33.06 88.77
C GLY A 528 27.57 -32.10 89.06
N MET A 529 27.61 -30.87 88.52
CA MET A 529 26.55 -29.88 88.70
C MET A 529 25.23 -30.30 88.03
N ILE A 530 25.29 -30.87 86.82
CA ILE A 530 24.12 -31.31 86.06
C ILE A 530 23.36 -32.43 86.76
N TRP A 531 24.08 -33.37 87.36
CA TRP A 531 23.47 -34.47 88.08
C TRP A 531 22.65 -33.97 89.27
N GLN A 532 23.18 -33.01 90.03
CA GLN A 532 22.46 -32.38 91.14
C GLN A 532 21.23 -31.57 90.67
N LEU A 533 21.33 -30.90 89.52
CA LEU A 533 20.23 -30.12 88.96
C LEU A 533 19.12 -31.02 88.37
N TRP A 534 19.46 -32.16 87.76
CA TRP A 534 18.52 -33.12 87.17
C TRP A 534 17.43 -33.52 88.16
N PHE A 535 17.88 -33.95 89.33
CA PHE A 535 17.07 -34.49 90.40
C PHE A 535 16.00 -33.50 90.88
N ASP A 536 16.26 -32.19 90.80
CA ASP A 536 15.35 -31.18 91.35
C ASP A 536 14.14 -30.77 90.46
N LYS A 537 14.14 -30.96 89.11
CA LYS A 537 12.98 -30.52 88.23
C LYS A 537 11.95 -31.61 88.17
N TYR A 538 12.42 -32.81 87.79
CA TYR A 538 11.55 -33.76 87.13
C TYR A 538 10.66 -34.51 88.12
N LYS A 539 10.83 -34.21 89.42
CA LYS A 539 9.95 -34.67 90.49
C LYS A 539 8.47 -34.37 90.26
N TRP A 540 8.09 -33.26 89.59
CA TRP A 540 6.68 -32.91 89.34
C TRP A 540 6.26 -32.85 87.85
N GLY A 541 7.19 -32.65 86.91
CA GLY A 541 6.89 -32.48 85.47
C GLY A 541 6.59 -33.77 84.70
N LEU A 542 7.07 -34.93 85.17
CA LEU A 542 6.64 -36.24 84.64
C LEU A 542 5.13 -36.46 84.77
N ILE A 543 4.48 -35.76 85.72
CA ILE A 543 3.07 -35.95 86.06
C ILE A 543 2.14 -35.12 85.14
N LEU A 544 2.59 -34.00 84.57
CA LEU A 544 1.75 -33.05 83.81
C LEU A 544 1.92 -33.12 82.28
N ALA A 545 3.04 -33.65 81.78
CA ALA A 545 3.36 -33.71 80.34
C ALA A 545 2.39 -34.56 79.50
N GLY A 546 1.64 -35.48 80.11
CA GLY A 546 0.60 -36.24 79.41
C GLY A 546 -0.65 -35.43 79.02
N PHE A 547 -0.90 -34.29 79.67
CA PHE A 547 -2.18 -33.58 79.58
C PHE A 547 -2.25 -32.55 78.45
N PHE A 548 -1.13 -31.92 78.09
CA PHE A 548 -1.11 -30.71 77.22
C PHE A 548 -0.78 -30.94 75.74
N LEU A 549 -0.34 -32.14 75.35
CA LEU A 549 -0.02 -32.48 73.94
C LEU A 549 -1.26 -32.37 73.01
N SER A 550 -2.47 -32.38 73.57
CA SER A 550 -3.75 -32.29 72.86
C SER A 550 -4.10 -30.89 72.34
N LEU A 551 -3.49 -29.82 72.86
CA LEU A 551 -3.92 -28.43 72.61
C LEU A 551 -3.12 -27.69 71.52
N GLN A 552 -1.89 -28.12 71.19
CA GLN A 552 -1.01 -27.37 70.27
C GLN A 552 -1.24 -27.56 68.76
N LEU A 553 -1.99 -28.58 68.32
CA LEU A 553 -2.25 -28.83 66.89
C LEU A 553 -3.15 -27.76 66.22
N GLY A 554 -3.90 -26.96 66.98
CA GLY A 554 -4.88 -26.01 66.43
C GLY A 554 -4.30 -24.69 65.88
N LYS A 555 -3.12 -24.26 66.32
CA LYS A 555 -2.60 -22.91 66.02
C LYS A 555 -1.75 -22.86 64.74
N TRP A 556 -1.07 -23.96 64.41
CA TRP A 556 -0.23 -24.07 63.21
C TRP A 556 -1.06 -24.17 61.91
N GLY A 557 -2.29 -24.70 61.99
CA GLY A 557 -3.20 -24.82 60.84
C GLY A 557 -3.73 -23.48 60.31
N TYR A 558 -3.86 -22.45 61.16
CA TYR A 558 -4.46 -21.17 60.77
C TYR A 558 -3.53 -20.32 59.88
N ASP A 559 -2.22 -20.36 60.13
CA ASP A 559 -1.25 -19.49 59.45
C ASP A 559 -0.82 -20.03 58.08
N LEU A 560 -0.77 -21.36 57.94
CA LEU A 560 -0.58 -22.05 56.67
C LEU A 560 -1.73 -21.76 55.67
N PHE A 561 -2.95 -21.55 56.18
CA PHE A 561 -4.17 -21.32 55.39
C PHE A 561 -4.14 -19.99 54.60
N GLN A 562 -3.56 -18.93 55.14
CA GLN A 562 -3.52 -17.61 54.48
C GLN A 562 -2.50 -17.54 53.33
N ARG A 563 -1.33 -18.17 53.50
CA ARG A 563 -0.31 -18.24 52.44
C ARG A 563 -0.75 -19.14 51.29
N LEU A 564 -1.40 -20.26 51.62
CA LEU A 564 -2.03 -21.11 50.61
C LEU A 564 -3.14 -20.39 49.85
N ARG A 565 -3.88 -19.45 50.44
CA ARG A 565 -4.99 -18.72 49.80
C ARG A 565 -4.54 -17.74 48.70
N LYS A 566 -3.41 -17.04 48.87
CA LYS A 566 -2.84 -16.14 47.84
C LYS A 566 -2.26 -16.92 46.66
N ALA A 567 -1.46 -17.94 46.93
CA ALA A 567 -0.94 -18.85 45.90
C ALA A 567 -2.08 -19.64 45.23
N HIS A 568 -3.15 -19.98 45.97
CA HIS A 568 -4.35 -20.57 45.37
C HIS A 568 -5.07 -19.63 44.42
N ALA A 569 -5.05 -18.32 44.62
CA ALA A 569 -5.84 -17.39 43.80
C ALA A 569 -5.21 -17.14 42.43
N GLU A 570 -3.88 -17.04 42.34
CA GLU A 570 -3.14 -16.98 41.06
C GLU A 570 -3.18 -18.33 40.36
N ALA A 571 -2.91 -19.41 41.10
CA ALA A 571 -3.08 -20.76 40.58
C ALA A 571 -4.54 -21.09 40.26
N ALA A 572 -5.54 -20.38 40.80
CA ALA A 572 -6.95 -20.55 40.46
C ALA A 572 -7.33 -19.82 39.17
N VAL A 573 -6.74 -18.67 38.86
CA VAL A 573 -6.90 -18.01 37.55
C VAL A 573 -6.27 -18.87 36.46
N GLU A 574 -5.06 -19.38 36.70
CA GLU A 574 -4.38 -20.29 35.77
C GLU A 574 -5.08 -21.65 35.66
N ARG A 575 -5.52 -22.24 36.78
CA ARG A 575 -6.34 -23.48 36.75
C ARG A 575 -7.69 -23.26 36.11
N ALA A 576 -8.33 -22.10 36.29
CA ALA A 576 -9.61 -21.78 35.65
C ALA A 576 -9.46 -21.60 34.13
N LEU A 577 -8.38 -20.94 33.68
CA LEU A 577 -8.02 -20.87 32.26
C LEU A 577 -7.72 -22.26 31.69
N ALA A 578 -7.03 -23.12 32.44
CA ALA A 578 -6.72 -24.50 32.02
C ALA A 578 -7.92 -25.46 32.08
N SER A 579 -8.91 -25.21 32.95
CA SER A 579 -10.10 -26.05 33.14
C SER A 579 -11.33 -25.59 32.35
N GLY A 580 -11.25 -24.43 31.66
CA GLY A 580 -12.32 -23.90 30.81
C GLY A 580 -13.56 -23.39 31.54
N GLN A 581 -13.50 -23.17 32.87
CA GLN A 581 -14.64 -22.71 33.67
C GLN A 581 -14.75 -21.18 33.70
N TYR A 582 -15.04 -20.58 32.55
CA TYR A 582 -15.03 -19.11 32.36
C TYR A 582 -16.12 -18.35 33.14
N GLU A 583 -17.24 -19.00 33.49
CA GLU A 583 -18.34 -18.40 34.30
C GLU A 583 -17.89 -17.90 35.67
N LYS A 584 -17.04 -18.68 36.35
CA LYS A 584 -16.55 -18.32 37.70
C LYS A 584 -15.34 -17.39 37.64
N LEU A 585 -14.66 -17.36 36.49
CA LEU A 585 -13.43 -16.59 36.28
C LEU A 585 -13.72 -15.10 36.03
N ILE A 586 -14.77 -14.78 35.28
CA ILE A 586 -15.16 -13.40 34.93
C ILE A 586 -15.29 -12.49 36.17
N PRO A 587 -16.10 -12.83 37.21
CA PRO A 587 -16.26 -11.94 38.36
C PRO A 587 -14.96 -11.78 39.18
N LEU A 588 -14.09 -12.81 39.21
CA LEU A 588 -12.78 -12.74 39.86
C LEU A 588 -11.82 -11.81 39.11
N LEU A 589 -11.86 -11.83 37.77
CA LEU A 589 -11.06 -10.94 36.93
C LEU A 589 -11.58 -9.49 37.00
N GLU A 590 -12.91 -9.30 36.99
CA GLU A 590 -13.55 -7.97 37.17
C GLU A 590 -13.19 -7.36 38.53
N GLN A 591 -13.28 -8.13 39.61
CA GLN A 591 -12.92 -7.69 40.97
C GLN A 591 -11.43 -7.31 41.07
N LYS A 592 -10.54 -8.11 40.46
CA LYS A 592 -9.11 -7.77 40.41
C LYS A 592 -8.81 -6.52 39.60
N LEU A 593 -9.58 -6.27 38.54
CA LEU A 593 -9.47 -5.05 37.74
C LEU A 593 -9.92 -3.81 38.53
N SER A 594 -10.87 -3.94 39.46
CA SER A 594 -11.32 -2.85 40.33
C SER A 594 -10.42 -2.61 41.54
N ASP A 595 -9.73 -3.64 42.05
CA ASP A 595 -8.94 -3.57 43.30
C ASP A 595 -7.53 -2.96 43.15
N THR A 596 -7.06 -2.57 41.95
CA THR A 596 -5.63 -2.27 41.73
C THR A 596 -5.29 -0.88 41.16
N GLY A 597 -4.40 -0.18 41.90
CA GLY A 597 -3.60 0.97 41.46
C GLY A 597 -2.23 0.58 40.88
N PHE A 598 -2.10 -0.57 40.21
CA PHE A 598 -0.86 -1.03 39.57
C PHE A 598 -0.98 -1.01 38.03
N LEU A 599 -0.16 -0.18 37.38
CA LEU A 599 -0.19 0.06 35.94
C LEU A 599 0.39 -1.11 35.11
N GLU A 600 1.20 -2.01 35.70
CA GLU A 600 2.00 -2.98 34.93
C GLU A 600 1.20 -4.19 34.40
N ASN A 601 0.22 -4.74 35.13
CA ASN A 601 -0.46 -5.99 34.73
C ASN A 601 -1.89 -5.82 34.22
N ARG A 602 -2.38 -4.57 34.12
CA ARG A 602 -3.77 -4.29 33.68
C ARG A 602 -4.04 -4.77 32.26
N LYS A 603 -3.06 -4.67 31.35
CA LYS A 603 -3.20 -5.13 29.96
C LYS A 603 -3.44 -6.64 29.88
N GLN A 604 -2.64 -7.44 30.57
CA GLN A 604 -2.75 -8.90 30.59
C GLN A 604 -4.08 -9.36 31.21
N LEU A 605 -4.52 -8.73 32.31
CA LEU A 605 -5.81 -9.01 32.93
C LEU A 605 -6.99 -8.65 32.02
N THR A 606 -6.90 -7.53 31.29
CA THR A 606 -7.96 -7.10 30.35
C THR A 606 -8.06 -8.06 29.16
N ILE A 607 -6.93 -8.56 28.65
CA ILE A 607 -6.91 -9.58 27.59
C ILE A 607 -7.49 -10.91 28.09
N ALA A 608 -7.11 -11.35 29.30
CA ALA A 608 -7.65 -12.58 29.89
C ALA A 608 -9.17 -12.49 30.14
N LEU A 609 -9.66 -11.31 30.54
CA LEU A 609 -11.09 -11.05 30.69
C LEU A 609 -11.81 -11.04 29.33
N ALA A 610 -11.22 -10.42 28.30
CA ALA A 610 -11.77 -10.42 26.94
C ALA A 610 -11.87 -11.85 26.37
N GLU A 611 -10.84 -12.68 26.57
CA GLU A 611 -10.86 -14.10 26.20
C GLU A 611 -11.93 -14.87 26.98
N ALA A 612 -12.08 -14.62 28.29
CA ALA A 612 -13.11 -15.26 29.10
C ALA A 612 -14.53 -14.92 28.62
N TYR A 613 -14.80 -13.66 28.26
CA TYR A 613 -16.09 -13.27 27.66
C TYR A 613 -16.31 -13.93 26.30
N LEU A 614 -15.28 -14.01 25.45
CA LEU A 614 -15.35 -14.66 24.15
C LEU A 614 -15.76 -16.13 24.27
N ARG A 615 -15.14 -16.86 25.21
CA ARG A 615 -15.41 -18.28 25.48
C ARG A 615 -16.79 -18.53 26.07
N GLN A 616 -17.33 -17.54 26.76
CA GLN A 616 -18.69 -17.54 27.31
C GLN A 616 -19.78 -17.12 26.32
N GLY A 617 -19.43 -16.77 25.08
CA GLY A 617 -20.38 -16.26 24.09
C GLY A 617 -20.87 -14.84 24.37
N ARG A 618 -20.23 -14.11 25.30
CA ARG A 618 -20.53 -12.69 25.60
C ARG A 618 -19.72 -11.81 24.63
N PHE A 619 -20.03 -11.92 23.34
CA PHE A 619 -19.19 -11.38 22.26
C PHE A 619 -19.10 -9.85 22.25
N GLN A 620 -20.18 -9.13 22.59
CA GLN A 620 -20.15 -7.65 22.63
C GLN A 620 -19.16 -7.13 23.68
N GLU A 621 -19.13 -7.74 24.86
CA GLU A 621 -18.24 -7.32 25.94
C GLU A 621 -16.80 -7.76 25.69
N ALA A 622 -16.62 -8.94 25.06
CA ALA A 622 -15.32 -9.37 24.56
C ALA A 622 -14.75 -8.35 23.56
N ALA A 623 -15.56 -7.90 22.60
CA ALA A 623 -15.17 -6.88 21.64
C ALA A 623 -14.84 -5.54 22.32
N GLN A 624 -15.66 -5.09 23.28
CA GLN A 624 -15.38 -3.85 24.03
C GLN A 624 -14.04 -3.92 24.77
N ARG A 625 -13.80 -4.99 25.54
CA ARG A 625 -12.55 -5.16 26.31
C ARG A 625 -11.32 -5.35 25.42
N ALA A 626 -11.46 -6.07 24.32
CA ALA A 626 -10.37 -6.21 23.35
C ALA A 626 -10.08 -4.86 22.66
N ASN A 627 -11.10 -4.07 22.33
CA ASN A 627 -10.94 -2.75 21.72
C ASN A 627 -10.26 -1.75 22.68
N GLU A 628 -10.54 -1.80 23.98
CA GLU A 628 -9.82 -1.00 25.00
C GLU A 628 -8.30 -1.26 24.97
N VAL A 629 -7.89 -2.49 24.68
CA VAL A 629 -6.47 -2.87 24.56
C VAL A 629 -5.92 -2.37 23.22
N VAL A 630 -6.64 -2.60 22.11
CA VAL A 630 -6.21 -2.17 20.76
C VAL A 630 -6.08 -0.65 20.64
N GLN A 631 -6.93 0.14 21.30
CA GLN A 631 -6.80 1.60 21.33
C GLN A 631 -5.49 2.08 21.98
N LYS A 632 -4.96 1.31 22.95
CA LYS A 632 -3.69 1.63 23.64
C LYS A 632 -2.48 0.95 23.01
N ASP A 633 -2.70 -0.17 22.33
CA ASP A 633 -1.69 -1.00 21.68
C ASP A 633 -2.26 -1.61 20.40
N ALA A 634 -2.18 -0.84 19.31
CA ALA A 634 -2.81 -1.16 18.03
C ALA A 634 -2.27 -2.43 17.35
N ARG A 635 -1.10 -2.93 17.77
CA ARG A 635 -0.42 -4.10 17.17
C ARG A 635 -0.50 -5.35 18.04
N ASN A 636 -1.24 -5.34 19.14
CA ASN A 636 -1.33 -6.48 20.03
C ASN A 636 -2.02 -7.69 19.34
N PRO A 637 -1.31 -8.80 19.09
CA PRO A 637 -1.84 -9.90 18.27
C PRO A 637 -2.97 -10.66 18.97
N GLN A 638 -2.92 -10.80 20.31
CA GLN A 638 -3.96 -11.49 21.06
C GLN A 638 -5.25 -10.68 21.10
N ALA A 639 -5.15 -9.37 21.31
CA ALA A 639 -6.32 -8.49 21.32
C ALA A 639 -6.97 -8.39 19.93
N LEU A 640 -6.18 -8.27 18.86
CA LEU A 640 -6.68 -8.28 17.48
C LEU A 640 -7.38 -9.60 17.12
N ARG A 641 -6.84 -10.75 17.56
CA ARG A 641 -7.47 -12.05 17.38
C ARG A 641 -8.83 -12.12 18.10
N ILE A 642 -8.88 -11.75 19.37
CA ILE A 642 -10.12 -11.79 20.18
C ILE A 642 -11.17 -10.84 19.60
N LEU A 643 -10.76 -9.64 19.18
CA LEU A 643 -11.64 -8.65 18.58
C LEU A 643 -12.23 -9.13 17.25
N GLY A 644 -11.39 -9.69 16.37
CA GLY A 644 -11.84 -10.27 15.10
C GLY A 644 -12.79 -11.45 15.29
N GLU A 645 -12.50 -12.35 16.24
CA GLU A 645 -13.37 -13.50 16.53
C GLU A 645 -14.69 -13.05 17.13
N ALA A 646 -14.68 -12.06 18.03
CA ALA A 646 -15.90 -11.50 18.60
C ALA A 646 -16.81 -10.87 17.53
N TYR A 647 -16.26 -10.08 16.61
CA TYR A 647 -17.03 -9.51 15.50
C TYR A 647 -17.56 -10.55 14.51
N PHE A 648 -16.77 -11.59 14.23
CA PHE A 648 -17.20 -12.70 13.38
C PHE A 648 -18.40 -13.44 13.99
N GLN A 649 -18.34 -13.77 15.28
CA GLN A 649 -19.43 -14.46 15.98
C GLN A 649 -20.69 -13.58 16.15
N LEU A 650 -20.53 -12.26 16.24
CA LEU A 650 -21.65 -11.32 16.21
C LEU A 650 -22.29 -11.20 14.82
N GLY A 651 -21.60 -11.62 13.76
CA GLY A 651 -22.03 -11.42 12.38
C GLY A 651 -22.11 -9.95 11.99
N GLU A 652 -21.35 -9.08 12.65
CA GLU A 652 -21.38 -7.65 12.34
C GLU A 652 -20.74 -7.36 10.98
N THR A 653 -21.47 -6.65 10.14
CA THR A 653 -21.05 -6.28 8.78
C THR A 653 -20.59 -4.83 8.67
N ASN A 654 -20.29 -4.19 9.80
CA ASN A 654 -19.76 -2.82 9.83
C ASN A 654 -18.37 -2.77 9.18
N PRO A 655 -17.98 -1.69 8.50
CA PRO A 655 -16.67 -1.61 7.84
C PRO A 655 -15.49 -1.88 8.79
N ASP A 656 -15.55 -1.35 10.02
CA ASP A 656 -14.53 -1.60 11.05
C ASP A 656 -14.50 -3.08 11.49
N ALA A 657 -15.67 -3.70 11.67
CA ALA A 657 -15.79 -5.12 11.99
C ALA A 657 -15.20 -6.01 10.87
N ILE A 658 -15.51 -5.71 9.62
CA ILE A 658 -14.98 -6.43 8.44
C ILE A 658 -13.46 -6.29 8.34
N GLU A 659 -12.90 -5.12 8.66
CA GLU A 659 -11.46 -4.93 8.73
C GLU A 659 -10.81 -5.82 9.80
N LYS A 660 -11.40 -5.90 11.00
CA LYS A 660 -10.86 -6.75 12.08
C LYS A 660 -11.02 -8.24 11.78
N ILE A 661 -12.12 -8.66 11.15
CA ILE A 661 -12.31 -10.04 10.67
C ILE A 661 -11.30 -10.36 9.56
N HIS A 662 -11.02 -9.41 8.67
CA HIS A 662 -10.00 -9.59 7.64
C HIS A 662 -8.58 -9.68 8.23
N ASN A 663 -8.27 -8.89 9.26
CA ASN A 663 -7.00 -9.01 9.99
C ASN A 663 -6.88 -10.38 10.69
N LEU A 664 -7.98 -10.92 11.22
CA LEU A 664 -8.02 -12.28 11.75
C LEU A 664 -7.73 -13.32 10.64
N PHE A 665 -8.32 -13.17 9.45
CA PHE A 665 -8.03 -14.03 8.31
C PHE A 665 -6.56 -13.98 7.87
N LYS A 666 -5.90 -12.81 7.95
CA LYS A 666 -4.44 -12.70 7.69
C LYS A 666 -3.58 -13.45 8.71
N LEU A 667 -4.04 -13.56 9.96
CA LEU A 667 -3.35 -14.32 11.00
C LEU A 667 -3.53 -15.84 10.79
N ASP A 668 -4.69 -16.27 10.29
CA ASP A 668 -5.00 -17.67 10.01
C ASP A 668 -5.73 -17.83 8.67
N GLU A 669 -4.95 -17.96 7.59
CA GLU A 669 -5.49 -18.15 6.24
C GLU A 669 -6.16 -19.53 6.02
N SER A 670 -6.02 -20.46 6.98
CA SER A 670 -6.57 -21.83 6.85
C SER A 670 -8.07 -21.92 7.16
N ARG A 671 -8.64 -20.88 7.80
CA ARG A 671 -10.04 -20.81 8.24
C ARG A 671 -11.00 -20.54 7.08
N ARG A 672 -11.65 -21.61 6.62
CA ARG A 672 -12.61 -21.59 5.49
C ARG A 672 -13.91 -20.85 5.80
N ASP A 673 -14.34 -20.86 7.06
CA ASP A 673 -15.54 -20.20 7.55
C ASP A 673 -15.42 -18.67 7.51
N LEU A 674 -14.26 -18.13 7.92
CA LEU A 674 -13.96 -16.68 7.80
C LEU A 674 -13.95 -16.24 6.34
N LEU A 675 -13.33 -17.04 5.47
CA LEU A 675 -13.27 -16.78 4.04
C LEU A 675 -14.66 -16.78 3.40
N ALA A 676 -15.50 -17.77 3.73
CA ALA A 676 -16.87 -17.85 3.25
C ALA A 676 -17.73 -16.67 3.73
N PHE A 677 -17.55 -16.22 4.98
CA PHE A 677 -18.23 -15.06 5.53
C PHE A 677 -17.83 -13.77 4.80
N LEU A 678 -16.53 -13.53 4.62
CA LEU A 678 -16.03 -12.36 3.90
C LEU A 678 -16.48 -12.37 2.43
N ALA A 679 -16.44 -13.53 1.76
CA ALA A 679 -16.93 -13.69 0.39
C ALA A 679 -18.42 -13.38 0.28
N THR A 680 -19.23 -13.90 1.21
CA THR A 680 -20.68 -13.63 1.26
C THR A 680 -20.96 -12.15 1.49
N HIS A 681 -20.24 -11.52 2.42
CA HIS A 681 -20.36 -10.10 2.68
C HIS A 681 -20.00 -9.26 1.45
N PHE A 682 -18.82 -9.48 0.84
CA PHE A 682 -18.38 -8.75 -0.35
C PHE A 682 -19.33 -8.92 -1.53
N ARG A 683 -19.92 -10.11 -1.70
CA ARG A 683 -20.97 -10.35 -2.70
C ARG A 683 -22.23 -9.56 -2.39
N SER A 684 -22.69 -9.57 -1.14
CA SER A 684 -23.92 -8.87 -0.72
C SER A 684 -23.85 -7.35 -0.93
N ILE A 685 -22.69 -6.73 -0.69
CA ILE A 685 -22.48 -5.29 -0.89
C ILE A 685 -22.03 -4.95 -2.32
N GLN A 686 -21.89 -5.96 -3.19
CA GLN A 686 -21.35 -5.82 -4.54
C GLN A 686 -19.99 -5.09 -4.57
N ALA A 687 -19.11 -5.46 -3.65
CA ALA A 687 -17.77 -4.89 -3.56
C ALA A 687 -16.91 -5.26 -4.78
N ASP A 688 -16.26 -4.26 -5.36
CA ASP A 688 -15.50 -4.37 -6.60
C ASP A 688 -14.00 -4.04 -6.42
N HIS A 689 -13.54 -3.82 -5.19
CA HIS A 689 -12.14 -3.49 -4.90
C HIS A 689 -11.23 -4.74 -4.88
N LYS A 690 -9.91 -4.53 -5.01
CA LYS A 690 -8.91 -5.60 -5.16
C LYS A 690 -8.98 -6.68 -4.07
N LEU A 691 -9.14 -6.26 -2.81
CA LEU A 691 -9.24 -7.17 -1.66
C LEU A 691 -10.43 -8.14 -1.79
N ALA A 692 -11.60 -7.63 -2.19
CA ALA A 692 -12.79 -8.45 -2.39
C ALA A 692 -12.55 -9.50 -3.49
N MET A 693 -11.92 -9.11 -4.60
CA MET A 693 -11.60 -10.05 -5.68
C MET A 693 -10.65 -11.17 -5.24
N GLU A 694 -9.62 -10.84 -4.45
CA GLU A 694 -8.67 -11.84 -3.92
C GLU A 694 -9.37 -12.84 -2.99
N VAL A 695 -10.22 -12.35 -2.08
CA VAL A 695 -11.00 -13.20 -1.16
C VAL A 695 -11.96 -14.11 -1.93
N LEU A 696 -12.69 -13.57 -2.90
CA LEU A 696 -13.63 -14.33 -3.71
C LEU A 696 -12.93 -15.38 -4.60
N GLN A 697 -11.75 -15.06 -5.16
CA GLN A 697 -10.94 -16.02 -5.91
C GLN A 697 -10.41 -17.15 -5.02
N LYS A 698 -9.92 -16.84 -3.81
CA LYS A 698 -9.53 -17.84 -2.82
C LYS A 698 -10.72 -18.74 -2.43
N GLN A 699 -11.92 -18.17 -2.29
CA GLN A 699 -13.15 -18.93 -2.01
C GLN A 699 -13.49 -19.90 -3.14
N ILE A 700 -13.39 -19.47 -4.41
CA ILE A 700 -13.59 -20.35 -5.58
C ILE A 700 -12.54 -21.47 -5.64
N ALA A 701 -11.30 -21.20 -5.24
CA ALA A 701 -10.25 -22.22 -5.22
C ALA A 701 -10.56 -23.34 -4.20
N LEU A 702 -11.12 -22.98 -3.04
CA LEU A 702 -11.46 -23.90 -1.95
C LEU A 702 -12.83 -24.57 -2.12
N SER A 703 -13.82 -23.85 -2.64
CA SER A 703 -15.17 -24.33 -2.93
C SER A 703 -15.50 -24.13 -4.40
N PRO A 704 -15.02 -25.03 -5.28
CA PRO A 704 -15.27 -24.96 -6.72
C PRO A 704 -16.74 -24.95 -7.14
N ASP A 705 -17.61 -25.50 -6.29
CA ASP A 705 -19.04 -25.69 -6.54
C ASP A 705 -19.90 -24.47 -6.12
N ASP A 706 -19.29 -23.41 -5.57
CA ASP A 706 -19.99 -22.17 -5.21
C ASP A 706 -20.35 -21.35 -6.46
N GLN A 707 -21.51 -21.67 -7.04
CA GLN A 707 -22.02 -21.05 -8.27
C GLN A 707 -22.20 -19.54 -8.12
N GLU A 708 -22.71 -19.07 -6.97
CA GLU A 708 -23.00 -17.66 -6.74
C GLU A 708 -21.73 -16.81 -6.78
N THR A 709 -20.64 -17.29 -6.17
CA THR A 709 -19.34 -16.59 -6.20
C THR A 709 -18.71 -16.63 -7.59
N VAL A 710 -18.83 -17.75 -8.32
CA VAL A 710 -18.34 -17.87 -9.70
C VAL A 710 -19.08 -16.91 -10.63
N PHE A 711 -20.41 -16.85 -10.57
CA PHE A 711 -21.21 -15.92 -11.37
C PHE A 711 -20.90 -14.47 -11.03
N TYR A 712 -20.84 -14.13 -9.74
CA TYR A 712 -20.53 -12.76 -9.33
C TYR A 712 -19.17 -12.28 -9.87
N LEU A 713 -18.12 -13.11 -9.78
CA LEU A 713 -16.81 -12.76 -10.32
C LEU A 713 -16.79 -12.73 -11.85
N ALA A 714 -17.44 -13.68 -12.52
CA ALA A 714 -17.53 -13.68 -13.98
C ALA A 714 -18.25 -12.43 -14.51
N ASP A 715 -19.36 -12.04 -13.89
CA ASP A 715 -20.09 -10.82 -14.21
C ASP A 715 -19.27 -9.56 -13.92
N LEU A 716 -18.51 -9.54 -12.84
CA LEU A 716 -17.62 -8.42 -12.51
C LEU A 716 -16.50 -8.26 -13.55
N PHE A 717 -15.89 -9.37 -13.99
CA PHE A 717 -14.87 -9.35 -15.03
C PHE A 717 -15.42 -8.94 -16.40
N LEU A 718 -16.64 -9.40 -16.75
CA LEU A 718 -17.33 -8.96 -17.96
C LEU A 718 -17.64 -7.46 -17.94
N LYS A 719 -18.19 -6.94 -16.84
CA LYS A 719 -18.48 -5.50 -16.68
C LYS A 719 -17.24 -4.62 -16.83
N ARG A 720 -16.10 -5.10 -16.35
CA ARG A 720 -14.81 -4.38 -16.42
C ARG A 720 -14.00 -4.67 -17.68
N GLN A 721 -14.46 -5.59 -18.53
CA GLN A 721 -13.71 -6.11 -19.68
C GLN A 721 -12.29 -6.59 -19.30
N ASN A 722 -12.14 -7.14 -18.08
CA ASN A 722 -10.84 -7.53 -17.52
C ASN A 722 -10.55 -9.01 -17.79
N PHE A 723 -10.09 -9.30 -19.01
CA PHE A 723 -9.76 -10.65 -19.46
C PHE A 723 -8.27 -10.94 -19.25
N GLN A 724 -7.94 -11.65 -18.16
CA GLN A 724 -6.57 -12.07 -17.87
C GLN A 724 -6.46 -13.59 -17.94
N ALA A 725 -5.25 -14.10 -18.21
CA ALA A 725 -4.96 -15.53 -18.19
C ALA A 725 -5.31 -16.20 -16.84
N ALA A 726 -5.20 -15.47 -15.73
CA ALA A 726 -5.56 -15.97 -14.39
C ALA A 726 -7.07 -16.25 -14.22
N HIS A 727 -7.93 -15.63 -15.03
CA HIS A 727 -9.39 -15.74 -14.91
C HIS A 727 -9.99 -16.91 -15.71
N VAL A 728 -9.18 -17.64 -16.48
CA VAL A 728 -9.62 -18.78 -17.31
C VAL A 728 -10.45 -19.77 -16.49
N ARG A 729 -9.98 -20.17 -15.29
CA ARG A 729 -10.68 -21.13 -14.42
C ARG A 729 -12.05 -20.65 -13.94
N VAL A 730 -12.22 -19.34 -13.75
CA VAL A 730 -13.50 -18.76 -13.33
C VAL A 730 -14.50 -18.83 -14.48
N PHE A 731 -14.08 -18.45 -15.69
CA PHE A 731 -14.94 -18.53 -16.88
C PHE A 731 -15.21 -19.98 -17.35
N GLU A 732 -14.28 -20.91 -17.20
CA GLU A 732 -14.49 -22.36 -17.44
C GLU A 732 -15.58 -22.91 -16.52
N ARG A 733 -15.63 -22.47 -15.26
CA ARG A 733 -16.66 -22.89 -14.30
C ARG A 733 -17.98 -22.17 -14.57
N ALA A 734 -17.95 -20.87 -14.86
CA ALA A 734 -19.16 -20.10 -15.17
C ALA A 734 -19.89 -20.67 -16.41
N THR A 735 -19.14 -20.99 -17.47
CA THR A 735 -19.68 -21.63 -18.69
C THR A 735 -20.18 -23.06 -18.44
N LYS A 736 -19.60 -23.77 -17.47
CA LYS A 736 -20.09 -25.10 -17.06
C LYS A 736 -21.39 -25.02 -16.25
N PHE A 737 -21.51 -24.04 -15.35
CA PHE A 737 -22.69 -23.86 -14.51
C PHE A 737 -23.87 -23.24 -15.27
N ASP A 738 -23.58 -22.30 -16.17
CA ASP A 738 -24.57 -21.68 -17.05
C ASP A 738 -24.09 -21.72 -18.51
N PRO A 739 -24.34 -22.85 -19.22
CA PRO A 739 -23.96 -23.00 -20.62
C PRO A 739 -24.80 -22.18 -21.60
N GLU A 740 -25.90 -21.57 -21.15
CA GLU A 740 -26.84 -20.85 -22.02
C GLU A 740 -26.48 -19.36 -22.16
N ARG A 741 -25.59 -18.86 -21.30
CA ARG A 741 -25.16 -17.46 -21.29
C ARG A 741 -23.93 -17.24 -22.21
N PRO A 742 -24.09 -16.58 -23.37
CA PRO A 742 -23.02 -16.44 -24.36
C PRO A 742 -21.86 -15.56 -23.87
N GLU A 743 -22.12 -14.60 -22.99
CA GLU A 743 -21.11 -13.68 -22.46
C GLU A 743 -20.01 -14.41 -21.67
N TYR A 744 -20.35 -15.48 -20.96
CA TYR A 744 -19.36 -16.28 -20.22
C TYR A 744 -18.43 -17.05 -21.17
N LEU A 745 -18.97 -17.60 -22.26
CA LEU A 745 -18.16 -18.29 -23.26
C LEU A 745 -17.27 -17.28 -24.00
N HIS A 746 -17.78 -16.09 -24.32
CA HIS A 746 -16.98 -15.01 -24.86
C HIS A 746 -15.84 -14.61 -23.92
N GLY A 747 -16.13 -14.41 -22.62
CA GLY A 747 -15.11 -14.11 -21.61
C GLY A 747 -14.05 -15.19 -21.49
N LEU A 748 -14.43 -16.47 -21.60
CA LEU A 748 -13.48 -17.59 -21.64
C LEU A 748 -12.55 -17.53 -22.85
N ILE A 749 -13.10 -17.27 -24.05
CA ILE A 749 -12.32 -17.16 -25.29
C ILE A 749 -11.29 -16.02 -25.18
N GLN A 750 -11.70 -14.86 -24.66
CA GLN A 750 -10.77 -13.72 -24.47
C GLN A 750 -9.67 -14.04 -23.46
N CYS A 751 -10.00 -14.67 -22.34
CA CYS A 751 -9.01 -15.12 -21.35
C CYS A 751 -8.03 -16.17 -21.92
N LEU A 752 -8.50 -17.09 -22.77
CA LEU A 752 -7.65 -18.11 -23.40
C LEU A 752 -6.70 -17.51 -24.45
N ARG A 753 -7.14 -16.48 -25.20
CA ARG A 753 -6.28 -15.72 -26.12
C ARG A 753 -5.14 -15.03 -25.38
N GLN A 754 -5.44 -14.38 -24.26
CA GLN A 754 -4.43 -13.73 -23.39
C GLN A 754 -3.48 -14.74 -22.72
N ALA A 755 -3.91 -16.00 -22.55
CA ALA A 755 -3.09 -17.09 -22.04
C ALA A 755 -2.24 -17.80 -23.12
N ASN A 756 -2.19 -17.28 -24.37
CA ASN A 756 -1.56 -17.91 -25.53
C ASN A 756 -2.10 -19.32 -25.88
N ARG A 757 -3.34 -19.65 -25.47
CA ARG A 757 -4.04 -20.91 -25.81
C ARG A 757 -4.96 -20.70 -27.02
N SER A 758 -4.42 -20.16 -28.11
CA SER A 758 -5.19 -19.70 -29.28
C SER A 758 -5.93 -20.81 -30.02
N GLU A 759 -5.40 -22.04 -30.06
CA GLU A 759 -6.09 -23.17 -30.68
C GLU A 759 -7.38 -23.54 -29.95
N GLU A 760 -7.35 -23.58 -28.62
CA GLU A 760 -8.54 -23.87 -27.80
C GLU A 760 -9.56 -22.75 -27.88
N ALA A 761 -9.09 -21.49 -27.87
CA ALA A 761 -9.95 -20.32 -28.05
C ALA A 761 -10.69 -20.36 -29.40
N ASN A 762 -10.00 -20.75 -30.48
CA ASN A 762 -10.61 -20.85 -31.81
C ASN A 762 -11.63 -21.99 -31.90
N ARG A 763 -11.35 -23.15 -31.28
CA ARG A 763 -12.33 -24.25 -31.20
C ARG A 763 -13.58 -23.86 -30.42
N LEU A 764 -13.43 -23.12 -29.32
CA LEU A 764 -14.57 -22.63 -28.53
C LEU A 764 -15.33 -21.51 -29.25
N LEU A 765 -14.64 -20.69 -30.05
CA LEU A 765 -15.27 -19.69 -30.91
C LEU A 765 -16.15 -20.33 -31.98
N GLU A 766 -15.66 -21.37 -32.66
CA GLU A 766 -16.43 -22.14 -33.65
C GLU A 766 -17.68 -22.79 -33.01
N LYS A 767 -17.52 -23.40 -31.83
CA LYS A 767 -18.66 -23.92 -31.04
C LYS A 767 -19.65 -22.82 -30.64
N GLY A 768 -19.16 -21.63 -30.30
CA GLY A 768 -19.99 -20.47 -29.97
C GLY A 768 -20.79 -19.98 -31.17
N GLN A 769 -20.20 -19.96 -32.36
CA GLN A 769 -20.87 -19.60 -33.62
C GLN A 769 -21.96 -20.61 -34.00
N GLU A 770 -21.69 -21.90 -33.84
CA GLU A 770 -22.68 -22.96 -34.09
C GLU A 770 -23.87 -22.87 -33.12
N LYS A 771 -23.60 -22.62 -31.83
CA LYS A 771 -24.64 -22.58 -30.80
C LYS A 771 -25.44 -21.27 -30.79
N TRP A 772 -24.82 -20.13 -31.14
CA TRP A 772 -25.47 -18.81 -31.19
C TRP A 772 -25.18 -18.06 -32.50
N PRO A 773 -25.77 -18.48 -33.64
CA PRO A 773 -25.44 -17.98 -34.98
C PRO A 773 -25.84 -16.52 -35.26
N GLY A 774 -26.52 -15.84 -34.33
CA GLY A 774 -26.92 -14.43 -34.44
C GLY A 774 -26.30 -13.50 -33.38
N SER A 775 -25.33 -13.98 -32.60
CA SER A 775 -24.68 -13.17 -31.56
C SER A 775 -23.43 -12.46 -32.10
N ASP A 776 -23.38 -11.13 -31.95
CA ASP A 776 -22.23 -10.32 -32.33
C ASP A 776 -20.94 -10.73 -31.61
N LEU A 777 -21.05 -11.35 -30.43
CA LEU A 777 -19.94 -11.76 -29.56
C LEU A 777 -19.03 -12.83 -30.18
N PHE A 778 -19.51 -13.61 -31.14
CA PHE A 778 -18.75 -14.70 -31.75
C PHE A 778 -18.43 -14.47 -33.22
N THR A 779 -18.73 -13.28 -33.76
CA THR A 779 -18.38 -12.95 -35.15
C THR A 779 -16.86 -12.82 -35.32
N ARG A 780 -16.28 -13.49 -36.33
CA ARG A 780 -14.87 -13.29 -36.69
C ARG A 780 -14.70 -11.86 -37.21
N ARG A 781 -14.23 -10.93 -36.38
CA ARG A 781 -13.42 -9.82 -36.90
C ARG A 781 -12.07 -10.38 -37.28
N SER A 782 -11.64 -10.11 -38.51
CA SER A 782 -10.38 -10.57 -39.07
C SER A 782 -9.19 -10.03 -38.27
N GLU A 783 -8.68 -10.80 -37.32
CA GLU A 783 -7.38 -10.56 -36.71
C GLU A 783 -6.31 -11.21 -37.61
N ALA A 784 -5.43 -10.36 -38.14
CA ALA A 784 -4.25 -10.77 -38.90
C ALA A 784 -3.30 -11.60 -38.02
N PRO A 785 -2.63 -12.64 -38.55
CA PRO A 785 -1.71 -13.43 -37.76
C PRO A 785 -0.40 -12.67 -37.54
N SER A 786 -0.07 -12.44 -36.26
CA SER A 786 1.24 -12.01 -35.81
C SER A 786 2.26 -13.15 -35.97
N HIS A 787 3.36 -12.87 -36.66
CA HIS A 787 4.54 -13.72 -36.78
C HIS A 787 5.15 -14.06 -35.42
N GLY A 788 5.52 -15.34 -35.22
CA GLY A 788 6.56 -15.69 -34.25
C GLY A 788 6.54 -17.12 -33.69
N SER A 789 7.05 -18.11 -34.43
CA SER A 789 7.89 -19.18 -33.85
C SER A 789 8.49 -20.07 -34.94
N ARG A 790 9.80 -20.26 -34.84
CA ARG A 790 10.69 -20.96 -35.78
C ARG A 790 10.65 -22.49 -35.66
N LEU A 791 11.05 -23.14 -36.76
CA LEU A 791 11.86 -24.37 -36.88
C LEU A 791 11.27 -25.70 -36.38
N ALA A 792 11.03 -26.65 -37.31
CA ALA A 792 11.78 -27.91 -37.37
C ALA A 792 11.39 -28.80 -38.58
N ALA A 793 12.42 -29.54 -39.05
CA ALA A 793 12.39 -30.81 -39.78
C ALA A 793 12.28 -30.82 -41.33
N ARG A 794 13.45 -31.09 -41.92
CA ARG A 794 13.71 -31.51 -43.31
C ARG A 794 13.18 -32.92 -43.60
N ARG A 795 12.68 -33.17 -44.83
CA ARG A 795 13.28 -34.02 -45.90
C ARG A 795 12.20 -34.49 -46.90
N ALA A 796 12.51 -34.32 -48.19
CA ALA A 796 11.78 -34.79 -49.37
C ALA A 796 11.94 -36.34 -49.56
N PRO A 797 11.31 -37.02 -50.55
CA PRO A 797 11.41 -36.69 -51.98
C PRO A 797 10.11 -36.76 -52.81
N VAL A 798 10.24 -36.19 -54.01
CA VAL A 798 9.31 -36.06 -55.13
C VAL A 798 9.27 -37.30 -56.01
N SER A 799 8.08 -37.65 -56.54
CA SER A 799 7.80 -38.28 -57.86
C SER A 799 6.26 -38.47 -57.92
N LEU A 800 5.46 -38.18 -58.95
CA LEU A 800 5.63 -38.18 -60.41
C LEU A 800 4.40 -37.46 -61.03
N GLY A 801 4.60 -36.78 -62.16
CA GLY A 801 3.73 -36.94 -63.34
C GLY A 801 2.53 -36.00 -63.56
N GLY A 802 2.75 -34.98 -64.40
CA GLY A 802 2.09 -34.98 -65.71
C GLY A 802 1.01 -33.92 -66.01
N ALA A 803 1.25 -33.23 -67.13
CA ALA A 803 0.31 -32.53 -68.03
C ALA A 803 0.00 -31.04 -67.76
N ALA A 804 0.79 -30.17 -68.40
CA ALA A 804 0.36 -28.93 -69.06
C ALA A 804 -0.19 -29.29 -70.48
N PRO A 805 -0.87 -28.41 -71.25
CA PRO A 805 -0.41 -27.07 -71.71
C PRO A 805 -1.54 -26.00 -71.62
N GLU A 806 -1.46 -24.72 -71.98
CA GLU A 806 -0.66 -23.90 -72.90
C GLU A 806 -0.96 -22.43 -72.49
N SER A 807 0.04 -21.65 -72.10
CA SER A 807 0.54 -20.43 -72.79
C SER A 807 -0.47 -19.28 -72.98
N ASP A 808 -0.25 -18.18 -72.26
CA ASP A 808 -0.07 -16.83 -72.84
C ASP A 808 0.45 -15.82 -71.78
N LEU A 809 1.64 -15.29 -72.04
CA LEU A 809 2.25 -14.06 -71.48
C LEU A 809 2.19 -13.01 -72.61
N PRO A 810 2.11 -11.67 -72.41
CA PRO A 810 2.87 -10.83 -71.46
C PRO A 810 2.07 -9.56 -71.00
N PRO A 811 2.62 -8.38 -70.59
CA PRO A 811 3.84 -8.00 -69.85
C PRO A 811 3.53 -7.29 -68.49
N LEU A 812 4.55 -7.05 -67.65
CA LEU A 812 4.60 -6.02 -66.58
C LEU A 812 5.20 -4.73 -67.20
N PRO A 813 4.89 -3.46 -66.79
CA PRO A 813 5.13 -2.96 -65.43
C PRO A 813 4.28 -1.76 -64.89
N ASP A 814 4.43 -1.52 -63.58
CA ASP A 814 4.53 -0.24 -62.84
C ASP A 814 3.40 0.80 -62.61
N GLN A 815 3.41 1.26 -61.35
CA GLN A 815 2.94 2.51 -60.70
C GLN A 815 1.49 2.57 -60.20
N ALA A 816 1.21 2.54 -58.88
CA ALA A 816 1.54 3.46 -57.77
C ALA A 816 0.66 4.74 -57.71
N GLY A 817 0.03 4.99 -56.55
CA GLY A 817 -0.57 6.30 -56.22
C GLY A 817 -1.58 6.36 -55.07
N LEU A 818 -1.09 6.47 -53.83
CA LEU A 818 -1.79 6.77 -52.55
C LEU A 818 -2.53 8.16 -52.53
N PRO A 819 -3.28 8.53 -51.46
CA PRO A 819 -2.66 9.33 -50.38
C PRO A 819 -3.22 9.15 -48.93
N PRO A 820 -2.60 9.79 -47.91
CA PRO A 820 -2.66 9.49 -46.46
C PRO A 820 -3.13 10.65 -45.54
N LEU A 821 -3.02 10.40 -44.20
CA LEU A 821 -2.92 11.27 -42.99
C LEU A 821 -4.13 11.26 -42.02
N PRO A 822 -3.97 11.49 -40.69
CA PRO A 822 -2.76 11.77 -39.88
C PRO A 822 -2.55 10.83 -38.64
N PRO A 823 -1.41 10.97 -37.93
CA PRO A 823 -1.01 10.15 -36.78
C PRO A 823 -1.51 10.67 -35.42
N ASP A 824 -1.68 9.72 -34.48
CA ASP A 824 -2.13 9.87 -33.11
C ASP A 824 -1.20 10.69 -32.21
N GLU A 825 -1.86 11.46 -31.35
CA GLU A 825 -1.33 12.09 -30.15
C GLU A 825 -0.98 11.05 -29.07
N ALA A 826 0.22 11.22 -28.52
CA ALA A 826 0.66 11.05 -27.14
C ALA A 826 -0.11 10.11 -26.16
N PRO A 827 0.61 9.18 -25.51
CA PRO A 827 0.19 8.57 -24.25
C PRO A 827 0.15 9.58 -23.09
N LEU A 828 -0.85 9.43 -22.23
CA LEU A 828 -1.06 10.15 -20.97
C LEU A 828 0.05 9.87 -19.93
N PRO A 829 0.32 10.82 -19.01
CA PRO A 829 1.45 10.78 -18.07
C PRO A 829 1.22 9.81 -16.88
N PRO A 830 2.30 9.36 -16.21
CA PRO A 830 2.22 8.57 -14.98
C PRO A 830 1.65 9.40 -13.80
N PRO A 831 1.05 8.75 -12.79
CA PRO A 831 0.39 9.43 -11.68
C PRO A 831 1.40 10.14 -10.76
N PRO A 832 1.01 11.24 -10.10
CA PRO A 832 1.89 11.97 -9.18
C PRO A 832 2.13 11.18 -7.89
N PRO A 833 3.27 11.41 -7.21
CA PRO A 833 3.48 10.87 -5.87
C PRO A 833 2.47 11.49 -4.89
N LEU A 834 1.99 10.66 -3.96
CA LEU A 834 1.18 11.06 -2.81
C LEU A 834 1.93 12.12 -2.00
N VAL A 835 1.48 13.36 -2.12
CA VAL A 835 1.78 14.44 -1.17
C VAL A 835 0.66 14.46 -0.14
N ASP A 836 1.04 14.34 1.11
CA ASP A 836 0.22 14.58 2.29
C ASP A 836 -0.51 15.93 2.18
N ASN A 837 -1.82 15.91 2.44
CA ASN A 837 -2.61 17.13 2.48
C ASN A 837 -2.43 17.82 3.86
N PRO A 838 -2.42 19.17 3.90
CA PRO A 838 -1.88 19.95 5.00
C PRO A 838 -2.94 20.32 6.03
N LEU A 839 -2.53 20.49 7.29
CA LEU A 839 -3.12 21.49 8.19
C LEU A 839 -2.11 21.90 9.27
N ALA A 840 -1.75 23.18 9.19
CA ALA A 840 -1.28 24.07 10.24
C ALA A 840 0.12 23.84 10.87
N SER A 841 1.06 24.73 10.54
CA SER A 841 1.84 25.44 11.56
C SER A 841 2.39 26.77 11.03
N LEU A 842 2.02 27.84 11.74
CA LEU A 842 2.73 29.13 11.81
C LEU A 842 3.42 29.20 13.20
N PRO A 843 4.40 30.10 13.42
CA PRO A 843 5.79 29.69 13.56
C PRO A 843 6.36 29.79 14.99
N SER A 844 7.53 29.14 15.14
CA SER A 844 8.66 29.43 16.03
C SER A 844 8.40 29.79 17.49
N LEU A 845 8.92 28.98 18.41
CA LEU A 845 9.53 29.43 19.67
C LEU A 845 10.41 28.28 20.24
N THR A 846 11.73 28.49 20.17
CA THR A 846 12.79 28.17 21.16
C THR A 846 12.69 26.93 22.05
N ASP A 847 13.79 26.15 22.06
CA ASP A 847 14.15 25.12 23.05
C ASP A 847 13.97 25.59 24.52
N PRO A 848 13.81 24.65 25.48
CA PRO A 848 14.98 23.98 26.08
C PRO A 848 14.80 22.47 26.34
N GLU A 849 15.94 21.77 26.45
CA GLU A 849 16.16 20.51 27.20
C GLU A 849 15.55 20.53 28.63
N PRO A 850 15.60 19.45 29.47
CA PRO A 850 16.14 18.08 29.31
C PRO A 850 15.16 16.99 29.83
N THR A 851 15.51 15.69 29.73
CA THR A 851 15.75 14.80 30.89
C THR A 851 15.72 13.31 30.53
N SER A 852 16.84 12.69 30.89
CA SER A 852 17.16 11.27 31.07
C SER A 852 16.25 10.54 32.07
N GLN A 853 15.95 9.25 31.84
CA GLN A 853 16.44 8.11 32.65
C GLN A 853 15.71 6.76 32.34
N PRO A 854 16.29 5.60 32.74
CA PRO A 854 16.31 4.35 31.98
C PRO A 854 15.43 3.21 32.54
N ALA A 855 15.29 2.13 31.78
CA ALA A 855 14.77 0.83 32.24
C ALA A 855 15.91 -0.10 32.75
N PRO A 856 15.62 -1.04 33.69
CA PRO A 856 16.60 -1.84 34.42
C PRO A 856 17.03 -3.16 33.71
N PRO A 857 18.11 -3.84 34.19
CA PRO A 857 18.77 -4.94 33.49
C PRO A 857 18.18 -6.32 33.78
N GLU A 858 18.21 -7.21 32.78
CA GLU A 858 18.05 -8.66 32.95
C GLU A 858 19.36 -9.31 33.44
N PRO A 859 19.29 -10.33 34.33
CA PRO A 859 20.46 -11.10 34.73
C PRO A 859 20.77 -12.21 33.73
N THR A 860 22.02 -12.21 33.30
CA THR A 860 22.73 -13.32 32.66
C THR A 860 22.89 -14.50 33.63
N GLU A 861 22.66 -15.72 33.16
CA GLU A 861 23.46 -16.87 33.58
C GLU A 861 23.47 -17.95 32.50
N ALA A 862 24.68 -18.28 32.06
CA ALA A 862 24.99 -19.26 31.04
C ALA A 862 25.17 -20.65 31.68
N PHE A 863 24.63 -21.68 31.03
CA PHE A 863 25.02 -23.07 31.24
C PHE A 863 25.30 -23.70 29.88
N GLU A 864 26.59 -23.93 29.58
CA GLU A 864 27.03 -24.75 28.45
C GLU A 864 26.95 -26.25 28.80
N LEU A 865 26.43 -27.04 27.88
CA LEU A 865 26.42 -28.51 27.91
C LEU A 865 26.96 -29.07 26.56
N PRO A 866 27.54 -30.28 26.54
CA PRO A 866 28.46 -30.78 25.50
C PRO A 866 27.75 -31.20 24.20
N PRO A 867 28.48 -31.43 23.08
CA PRO A 867 27.86 -31.65 21.77
C PRO A 867 27.20 -33.04 21.68
N LEU A 868 25.97 -33.06 21.16
CA LEU A 868 25.20 -34.29 20.89
C LEU A 868 25.59 -34.91 19.53
N PRO A 869 25.52 -36.25 19.38
CA PRO A 869 25.84 -36.98 18.15
C PRO A 869 24.74 -36.83 17.09
N PRO A 870 25.01 -37.16 15.80
CA PRO A 870 24.03 -36.98 14.73
C PRO A 870 22.90 -38.01 14.86
N LEU A 871 21.68 -37.54 15.06
CA LEU A 871 20.47 -38.37 15.07
C LEU A 871 19.78 -38.33 13.71
N THR A 872 19.62 -39.51 13.14
CA THR A 872 18.83 -39.85 11.96
C THR A 872 17.38 -39.40 12.08
N PRO A 873 16.68 -39.12 10.95
CA PRO A 873 15.30 -38.66 10.99
C PRO A 873 14.37 -39.76 11.54
N PRO A 874 13.41 -39.43 12.42
CA PRO A 874 12.45 -40.40 12.91
C PRO A 874 11.44 -40.77 11.81
N ALA A 875 11.13 -42.05 11.73
CA ALA A 875 10.00 -42.60 10.99
C ALA A 875 8.66 -41.96 11.45
N PRO A 876 7.64 -41.88 10.59
CA PRO A 876 6.39 -41.20 10.92
C PRO A 876 5.65 -41.92 12.05
N PRO A 877 5.03 -41.20 13.01
CA PRO A 877 4.24 -41.84 14.05
C PRO A 877 2.94 -42.41 13.45
N ALA A 878 2.65 -43.65 13.81
CA ALA A 878 1.42 -44.35 13.51
C ALA A 878 0.21 -43.64 14.14
N ALA A 879 -0.89 -43.62 13.38
CA ALA A 879 -2.16 -43.01 13.71
C ALA A 879 -2.76 -43.56 15.01
N GLY A 880 -3.03 -42.67 15.97
CA GLY A 880 -3.82 -42.95 17.17
C GLY A 880 -4.67 -41.72 17.50
N GLY A 881 -5.73 -41.49 16.73
CA GLY A 881 -6.70 -40.42 16.99
C GLY A 881 -7.76 -40.86 18.00
N VAL A 882 -8.18 -39.95 18.88
CA VAL A 882 -9.30 -40.17 19.81
C VAL A 882 -10.62 -40.05 19.01
N PRO A 883 -11.56 -41.03 19.10
CA PRO A 883 -12.81 -40.97 18.36
C PRO A 883 -13.78 -39.93 18.95
N TYR A 884 -14.42 -39.15 18.08
CA TYR A 884 -15.46 -38.19 18.48
C TYR A 884 -16.73 -38.89 19.00
N PRO A 885 -17.33 -38.46 20.13
CA PRO A 885 -18.50 -39.13 20.72
C PRO A 885 -19.73 -39.15 19.82
N SER A 886 -19.86 -38.20 18.89
CA SER A 886 -21.05 -38.02 18.05
C SER A 886 -21.00 -38.78 16.72
N CYS A 887 -19.81 -39.17 16.23
CA CYS A 887 -19.68 -39.77 14.89
C CYS A 887 -18.52 -40.77 14.73
N GLY A 888 -17.71 -41.00 15.78
CA GLY A 888 -16.68 -42.05 15.80
C GLY A 888 -15.44 -41.82 14.91
N ALA A 889 -15.39 -40.73 14.14
CA ALA A 889 -14.27 -40.43 13.25
C ALA A 889 -13.01 -39.98 14.04
N SER A 890 -11.83 -40.46 13.63
CA SER A 890 -10.53 -40.10 14.20
C SER A 890 -9.99 -38.82 13.55
N ASN A 891 -9.79 -37.76 14.34
CA ASN A 891 -9.20 -36.50 13.87
C ASN A 891 -7.85 -36.22 14.54
N HIS A 892 -7.05 -35.34 13.94
CA HIS A 892 -5.75 -34.93 14.47
C HIS A 892 -5.94 -34.06 15.74
N PRO A 893 -5.10 -34.19 16.80
CA PRO A 893 -5.26 -33.47 18.07
C PRO A 893 -5.10 -31.93 18.01
N ARG A 894 -4.97 -31.34 16.82
CA ARG A 894 -4.91 -29.88 16.60
C ARG A 894 -6.16 -29.32 15.89
N GLU A 895 -7.14 -30.16 15.56
CA GLU A 895 -8.36 -29.76 14.87
C GLU A 895 -9.54 -29.63 15.84
N TYR A 896 -10.11 -28.42 15.93
CA TYR A 896 -11.18 -28.08 16.88
C TYR A 896 -12.61 -28.43 16.42
N TYR A 897 -12.75 -28.88 15.17
CA TYR A 897 -14.01 -29.32 14.56
C TYR A 897 -13.80 -30.71 13.94
N CYS A 898 -14.82 -31.56 14.00
CA CYS A 898 -14.76 -32.85 13.31
C CYS A 898 -14.85 -32.64 11.79
N GLY A 899 -13.79 -33.02 11.05
CA GLY A 899 -13.73 -32.86 9.59
C GLY A 899 -14.83 -33.59 8.82
N THR A 900 -15.52 -34.53 9.45
CA THR A 900 -16.60 -35.31 8.82
C THR A 900 -18.00 -34.77 9.09
N CYS A 901 -18.25 -34.13 10.25
CA CYS A 901 -19.59 -33.67 10.62
C CYS A 901 -19.70 -32.18 10.99
N GLY A 902 -18.59 -31.44 10.97
CA GLY A 902 -18.56 -29.98 11.14
C GLY A 902 -18.91 -29.47 12.54
N LYS A 903 -19.11 -30.36 13.53
CA LYS A 903 -19.43 -29.97 14.91
C LYS A 903 -18.15 -29.70 15.72
N PRO A 904 -18.13 -28.65 16.58
CA PRO A 904 -17.00 -28.35 17.46
C PRO A 904 -16.86 -29.41 18.57
N LEU A 905 -15.63 -29.58 19.05
CA LEU A 905 -15.31 -30.34 20.25
C LEU A 905 -15.91 -29.57 21.45
N ARG A 906 -16.93 -30.12 22.11
CA ARG A 906 -17.54 -29.51 23.30
C ARG A 906 -16.62 -29.57 24.50
#